data_AF-A0A238KI75-F1
#
_entry.id   AF-A0A238KI75-F1
#
_cell.length_a   1.000
_cell.length_b   1.000
_cell.length_c   1.000
_cell.angle_alpha   90.00
_cell.angle_beta   90.00
_cell.angle_gamma   90.00
#
_symmetry.space_group_name_H-M   'P 1'
#
loop_
_entity.id
_entity.type
_entity.pdbx_description
1 polymer ?
#
loop_
_entity_poly.entity_id
_entity_poly.type
_entity_poly.pdbx_seq_one_letter_code
_entity_poly.pdbx_strand_id
1 'polypeptide(L)'
;MLDDYPKVQSGPPKPSSIIRPQVFSMPPGTERYVVEGQGAVLIPIETGDQITIVNDEGGQRCEIVACDPKGKVDAGIIGATTHGDAGGLKALLDSDNQSLRGLRMGLDARGIDVATAQATHLFEATTPAKTEASFTASRDGSVIIAAPAGVMDFESQNTATPLTVMIKRAVLKSHARFELPDPLADPLADIRVHSQTAEAYFVKAGDYIQILDVDGRQCTDFECFSARKLDKGIEHALDVTTTRTLMGHAYPMPGLHAKYYDQEMVPLVEVVQDTCGRHDAFALACSAKYYDDIGYPGHVNCSENFNKALGEFGVTGRPGWMAINFFFNTFLDEHGVMYSDEPWSRPGDYVLLRALTDIVCVSSACPDDTTAANGWNPTDIHVRTYSGKETFQRAVAIRTTPDSEPKMTKQTGFHDSFAKHTRNFIEYKGYWLANCFAAAGPIEEYHACREKAVIMDLSPLRKFEITGPDAEALCQYAFTRNMKTLAIGGVVYTAMCYEHGGMIDDGTVFRLGKDNFRWIGGDDYGGEWLRELAEKLGLKVLVRSSTDQLHNVAVQGPESRDLLRKITWTAPHNPEFDQLDWFRFTPARLHNESGTPFVLSRTGYTGELGYEVMCHPKDCPEIFDAIWEAGQDHGLKPMGLEALDMVRVEAGLIFAGYDFSDQTDPFEAGIGFTCPLKSKTDDFIGRDALIRRKENPMKKLVGLEIDSNVDVGHGDCIHIGRAQIGEVTSAMRSPLLKKNIALARIDVAHADVGTEVEIGKLDGHQMRLPAKIAETLAAYDPKKEKPRS
;
A
#
# COMPACT_ATOMS: atom_id res chain seq x y z
N MET A 1 -38.58 24.15 -49.13
CA MET A 1 -38.61 23.03 -48.17
C MET A 1 -37.25 22.34 -48.19
N LEU A 2 -36.26 22.93 -47.51
CA LEU A 2 -34.97 22.32 -47.20
C LEU A 2 -34.72 22.39 -45.68
N ASP A 3 -35.76 22.70 -44.90
CA ASP A 3 -35.68 23.00 -43.46
C ASP A 3 -35.76 21.75 -42.57
N ASP A 4 -35.67 20.55 -43.15
CA ASP A 4 -35.78 19.27 -42.44
C ASP A 4 -34.45 18.51 -42.33
N TYR A 5 -33.32 19.16 -42.59
CA TYR A 5 -32.01 18.55 -42.32
C TYR A 5 -31.59 18.81 -40.87
N PRO A 6 -31.14 17.77 -40.13
CA PRO A 6 -30.63 17.94 -38.78
C PRO A 6 -29.43 18.89 -38.77
N LYS A 7 -29.33 19.72 -37.73
CA LYS A 7 -28.20 20.62 -37.52
C LYS A 7 -26.90 19.82 -37.49
N VAL A 8 -26.05 20.01 -38.50
CA VAL A 8 -24.71 19.41 -38.57
C VAL A 8 -23.82 20.11 -37.54
N GLN A 9 -23.20 19.37 -36.62
CA GLN A 9 -22.04 19.87 -35.88
C GLN A 9 -20.91 20.07 -36.89
N SER A 10 -20.59 21.33 -37.20
CA SER A 10 -19.51 21.66 -38.12
C SER A 10 -18.15 21.51 -37.43
N GLY A 11 -17.22 20.83 -38.09
CA GLY A 11 -15.84 20.64 -37.64
C GLY A 11 -15.41 19.17 -37.64
N PRO A 12 -14.09 18.90 -37.65
CA PRO A 12 -13.60 17.55 -37.42
C PRO A 12 -13.98 17.09 -36.01
N PRO A 13 -14.16 15.77 -35.77
CA PRO A 13 -14.30 15.23 -34.44
C PRO A 13 -13.16 15.72 -33.55
N LYS A 14 -13.48 16.19 -32.34
CA LYS A 14 -12.46 16.49 -31.33
C LYS A 14 -12.08 15.19 -30.63
N PRO A 15 -10.79 14.88 -30.43
CA PRO A 15 -10.40 13.74 -29.61
C PRO A 15 -10.91 13.94 -28.18
N SER A 16 -11.18 12.85 -27.47
CA SER A 16 -11.45 12.87 -26.03
C SER A 16 -10.23 13.39 -25.27
N SER A 17 -10.44 14.28 -24.32
CA SER A 17 -9.40 14.64 -23.34
C SER A 17 -9.31 13.52 -22.29
N ILE A 18 -8.22 12.77 -22.30
CA ILE A 18 -7.97 11.68 -21.34
C ILE A 18 -6.89 12.17 -20.35
N ILE A 19 -7.20 12.15 -19.06
CA ILE A 19 -6.22 12.39 -17.99
C ILE A 19 -5.55 11.05 -17.71
N ARG A 20 -4.22 10.99 -17.78
CA ARG A 20 -3.43 9.77 -17.58
C ARG A 20 -2.30 10.05 -16.58
N PRO A 21 -1.83 9.02 -15.86
CA PRO A 21 -0.59 9.12 -15.11
C PRO A 21 0.55 9.73 -15.93
N GLN A 22 1.43 10.47 -15.27
CA GLN A 22 2.55 11.13 -15.91
C GLN A 22 3.44 10.16 -16.69
N VAL A 23 3.63 8.93 -16.22
CA VAL A 23 4.43 7.92 -16.94
C VAL A 23 3.99 7.68 -18.39
N PHE A 24 2.70 7.86 -18.70
CA PHE A 24 2.15 7.73 -20.06
C PHE A 24 1.99 9.06 -20.81
N SER A 25 2.30 10.17 -20.16
CA SER A 25 2.11 11.53 -20.70
C SER A 25 3.35 12.42 -20.57
N MET A 26 4.47 11.90 -20.06
CA MET A 26 5.75 12.59 -19.99
C MET A 26 6.22 13.01 -21.40
N PRO A 27 6.86 14.19 -21.53
CA PRO A 27 7.42 14.61 -22.81
C PRO A 27 8.39 13.57 -23.36
N PRO A 28 8.42 13.34 -24.69
CA PRO A 28 9.35 12.39 -25.30
C PRO A 28 10.80 12.59 -24.84
N GLY A 29 11.46 11.48 -24.49
CA GLY A 29 12.84 11.49 -23.97
C GLY A 29 12.97 11.93 -22.51
N THR A 30 11.88 11.96 -21.75
CA THR A 30 11.93 12.23 -20.30
C THR A 30 11.81 10.92 -19.53
N GLU A 31 12.75 10.67 -18.64
CA GLU A 31 12.75 9.56 -17.70
C GLU A 31 12.59 10.10 -16.28
N ARG A 32 11.98 9.29 -15.42
CA ARG A 32 11.75 9.60 -14.02
C ARG A 32 12.25 8.46 -13.15
N TYR A 33 12.99 8.79 -12.10
CA TYR A 33 13.50 7.88 -11.09
C TYR A 33 13.12 8.40 -9.71
N VAL A 34 12.86 7.50 -8.76
CA VAL A 34 12.66 7.85 -7.35
C VAL A 34 13.77 7.22 -6.53
N VAL A 35 14.44 8.02 -5.72
CA VAL A 35 15.44 7.59 -4.74
C VAL A 35 14.78 7.66 -3.38
N GLU A 36 14.38 6.50 -2.84
CA GLU A 36 13.80 6.41 -1.50
C GLU A 36 14.78 6.94 -0.43
N GLY A 37 14.25 7.37 0.72
CA GLY A 37 15.08 7.75 1.86
C GLY A 37 15.95 6.57 2.31
N GLN A 38 17.23 6.82 2.58
CA GLN A 38 18.26 5.78 2.76
C GLN A 38 18.51 4.92 1.51
N GLY A 39 18.21 5.44 0.32
CA GLY A 39 18.43 4.82 -0.98
C GLY A 39 19.43 5.56 -1.84
N ALA A 40 19.83 4.90 -2.94
CA ALA A 40 20.66 5.51 -3.98
C ALA A 40 20.38 4.83 -5.33
N VAL A 41 20.54 5.58 -6.42
CA VAL A 41 20.35 5.10 -7.81
C VAL A 41 21.56 5.47 -8.66
N LEU A 42 21.92 4.60 -9.61
CA LEU A 42 22.96 4.84 -10.61
C LEU A 42 22.31 5.01 -11.98
N ILE A 43 22.51 6.17 -12.61
CA ILE A 43 21.87 6.54 -13.87
C ILE A 43 22.93 6.84 -14.93
N PRO A 44 22.93 6.15 -16.08
CA PRO A 44 23.80 6.51 -17.20
C PRO A 44 23.35 7.83 -17.84
N ILE A 45 24.31 8.68 -18.20
CA ILE A 45 24.06 10.00 -18.79
C ILE A 45 24.90 10.20 -20.04
N GLU A 46 24.32 10.84 -21.04
CA GLU A 46 25.00 11.23 -22.29
C GLU A 46 25.19 12.74 -22.34
N THR A 47 26.17 13.19 -23.13
CA THR A 47 26.45 14.61 -23.32
C THR A 47 25.21 15.36 -23.80
N GLY A 48 24.83 16.39 -23.05
CA GLY A 48 23.66 17.24 -23.29
C GLY A 48 22.43 16.88 -22.45
N ASP A 49 22.40 15.71 -21.81
CA ASP A 49 21.28 15.32 -20.95
C ASP A 49 21.07 16.34 -19.82
N GLN A 50 19.80 16.67 -19.54
CA GLN A 50 19.44 17.52 -18.41
C GLN A 50 18.97 16.65 -17.25
N ILE A 51 19.55 16.88 -16.08
CA ILE A 51 19.28 16.14 -14.85
C ILE A 51 18.64 17.11 -13.87
N THR A 52 17.40 16.87 -13.46
CA THR A 52 16.72 17.66 -12.42
C THR A 52 16.44 16.78 -11.23
N ILE A 53 16.82 17.23 -10.04
CA ILE A 53 16.59 16.54 -8.77
C ILE A 53 15.61 17.38 -7.96
N VAL A 54 14.53 16.77 -7.52
CA VAL A 54 13.44 17.38 -6.76
C VAL A 54 13.46 16.82 -5.34
N ASN A 55 13.50 17.71 -4.35
CA ASN A 55 13.38 17.35 -2.94
C ASN A 55 11.90 17.22 -2.55
N ASP A 56 11.31 16.03 -2.68
CA ASP A 56 9.86 15.86 -2.68
C ASP A 56 9.18 16.35 -1.41
N GLU A 57 9.72 15.99 -0.24
CA GLU A 57 9.16 16.34 1.06
C GLU A 57 9.92 17.48 1.78
N GLY A 58 11.05 17.92 1.22
CA GLY A 58 11.95 18.89 1.82
C GLY A 58 12.84 18.28 2.90
N GLY A 59 13.92 18.98 3.24
CA GLY A 59 14.86 18.57 4.29
C GLY A 59 15.75 17.35 3.99
N GLN A 60 15.51 16.61 2.90
CA GLN A 60 16.35 15.49 2.50
C GLN A 60 17.65 15.98 1.87
N ARG A 61 18.79 15.57 2.43
CA ARG A 61 20.10 15.81 1.82
C ARG A 61 20.28 14.90 0.61
N CYS A 62 20.96 15.40 -0.41
CA CYS A 62 21.29 14.66 -1.61
C CYS A 62 22.81 14.68 -1.83
N GLU A 63 23.39 13.51 -2.10
CA GLU A 63 24.78 13.39 -2.55
C GLU A 63 24.80 12.91 -4.00
N ILE A 64 25.54 13.63 -4.86
CA ILE A 64 25.76 13.26 -6.26
C ILE A 64 27.22 12.89 -6.48
N VAL A 65 27.46 11.70 -7.01
CA VAL A 65 28.78 11.26 -7.46
C VAL A 65 28.72 11.01 -8.97
N ALA A 66 29.39 11.84 -9.76
CA ALA A 66 29.48 11.66 -11.21
C ALA A 66 30.77 10.93 -11.58
N CYS A 67 30.68 9.96 -12.49
CA CYS A 67 31.78 9.10 -12.91
C CYS A 67 31.89 9.06 -14.44
N ASP A 68 33.12 9.01 -14.96
CA ASP A 68 33.34 8.80 -16.39
C ASP A 68 33.07 7.34 -16.80
N PRO A 69 33.03 7.00 -18.10
CA PRO A 69 32.77 5.63 -18.55
C PRO A 69 33.82 4.59 -18.11
N LYS A 70 34.93 5.01 -17.51
CA LYS A 70 35.98 4.14 -16.94
C LYS A 70 35.89 4.03 -15.42
N GLY A 71 34.84 4.60 -14.82
CA GLY A 71 34.59 4.57 -13.38
C GLY A 71 35.33 5.64 -12.58
N LYS A 72 36.00 6.60 -13.22
CA LYS A 72 36.71 7.67 -12.50
C LYS A 72 35.75 8.77 -12.08
N VAL A 73 35.72 9.07 -10.78
CA VAL A 73 34.90 10.14 -10.20
C VAL A 73 35.36 11.53 -10.67
N ASP A 74 34.44 12.33 -11.22
CA ASP A 74 34.67 13.68 -11.72
C ASP A 74 33.35 14.48 -11.79
N ALA A 75 33.11 15.39 -10.83
CA ALA A 75 31.90 16.23 -10.79
C ALA A 75 31.77 17.17 -12.01
N GLY A 76 32.88 17.46 -12.71
CA GLY A 76 32.87 18.28 -13.92
C GLY A 76 32.13 17.61 -15.09
N ILE A 77 31.78 16.34 -15.00
CA ILE A 77 30.93 15.64 -15.99
C ILE A 77 29.55 16.28 -16.08
N ILE A 78 29.00 16.76 -14.96
CA ILE A 78 27.70 17.44 -14.91
C ILE A 78 27.83 18.97 -14.70
N GLY A 79 29.04 19.50 -14.86
CA GLY A 79 29.33 20.92 -14.60
C GLY A 79 29.22 21.33 -13.13
N ALA A 80 29.24 20.38 -12.20
CA ALA A 80 29.16 20.63 -10.76
C ALA A 80 30.55 20.75 -10.12
N THR A 81 30.57 21.21 -8.87
CA THR A 81 31.78 21.24 -8.02
C THR A 81 31.63 20.27 -6.85
N THR A 82 32.73 19.66 -6.42
CA THR A 82 32.72 18.79 -5.24
C THR A 82 32.67 19.64 -3.96
N HIS A 83 31.83 19.22 -3.02
CA HIS A 83 31.62 19.94 -1.76
C HIS A 83 32.24 19.20 -0.56
N GLY A 84 32.52 17.90 -0.69
CA GLY A 84 33.13 17.10 0.38
C GLY A 84 33.17 15.62 0.07
N ASP A 85 33.39 14.82 1.12
CA ASP A 85 33.37 13.36 1.06
C ASP A 85 31.97 12.83 0.72
N ALA A 86 31.89 11.72 -0.03
CA ALA A 86 30.63 10.99 -0.29
C ALA A 86 30.23 10.10 0.89
N GLY A 87 30.27 10.64 2.11
CA GLY A 87 30.13 9.88 3.35
C GLY A 87 28.75 9.22 3.50
N GLY A 88 27.69 9.89 3.01
CA GLY A 88 26.34 9.34 3.00
C GLY A 88 26.21 8.13 2.09
N LEU A 89 26.65 8.25 0.83
CA LEU A 89 26.65 7.13 -0.12
C LEU A 89 27.49 5.95 0.40
N LYS A 90 28.66 6.20 0.99
CA LYS A 90 29.50 5.15 1.59
C LYS A 90 28.76 4.41 2.72
N ALA A 91 28.14 5.16 3.65
CA ALA A 91 27.36 4.57 4.74
C ALA A 91 26.18 3.73 4.21
N LEU A 92 25.54 4.15 3.12
CA LEU A 92 24.49 3.36 2.46
C LEU A 92 25.06 2.06 1.87
N LEU A 93 26.18 2.13 1.16
CA LEU A 93 26.81 0.97 0.54
C LEU A 93 27.38 -0.02 1.57
N ASP A 94 27.82 0.46 2.73
CA ASP A 94 28.27 -0.35 3.87
C ASP A 94 27.12 -0.96 4.70
N SER A 95 25.88 -0.51 4.50
CA SER A 95 24.72 -1.04 5.22
C SER A 95 24.29 -2.42 4.71
N ASP A 96 23.61 -3.21 5.53
CA ASP A 96 23.01 -4.49 5.09
C ASP A 96 21.73 -4.31 4.25
N ASN A 97 21.47 -3.11 3.71
CA ASN A 97 20.30 -2.85 2.89
C ASN A 97 20.37 -3.63 1.56
N GLN A 98 19.46 -4.61 1.42
CA GLN A 98 19.37 -5.46 0.24
C GLN A 98 18.90 -4.70 -1.01
N SER A 99 18.15 -3.60 -0.85
CA SER A 99 17.68 -2.80 -2.01
C SER A 99 18.85 -2.15 -2.78
N LEU A 100 20.00 -1.99 -2.14
CA LEU A 100 21.21 -1.43 -2.74
C LEU A 100 22.09 -2.47 -3.44
N ARG A 101 21.70 -3.75 -3.49
CA ARG A 101 22.47 -4.81 -4.17
C ARG A 101 22.64 -4.51 -5.67
N GLY A 102 21.57 -4.10 -6.35
CA GLY A 102 21.63 -3.72 -7.77
C GLY A 102 22.59 -2.57 -8.02
N LEU A 103 22.58 -1.56 -7.14
CA LEU A 103 23.55 -0.46 -7.17
C LEU A 103 24.99 -0.97 -7.03
N ARG A 104 25.28 -1.81 -6.02
CA ARG A 104 26.63 -2.39 -5.82
C ARG A 104 27.12 -3.12 -7.07
N MET A 105 26.29 -3.99 -7.64
CA MET A 105 26.59 -4.71 -8.87
C MET A 105 26.83 -3.75 -10.04
N GLY A 106 26.02 -2.70 -10.16
CA GLY A 106 26.17 -1.67 -11.19
C GLY A 106 27.46 -0.85 -11.07
N LEU A 107 27.93 -0.60 -9.85
CA LEU A 107 29.22 0.05 -9.56
C LEU A 107 30.39 -0.86 -9.93
N ASP A 108 30.35 -2.12 -9.48
CA ASP A 108 31.38 -3.12 -9.76
C ASP A 108 31.53 -3.37 -11.28
N ALA A 109 30.41 -3.53 -11.99
CA ALA A 109 30.39 -3.74 -13.44
C ALA A 109 31.00 -2.57 -14.23
N ARG A 110 31.00 -1.35 -13.66
CA ARG A 110 31.55 -0.13 -14.26
C ARG A 110 32.91 0.27 -13.68
N GLY A 111 33.46 -0.51 -12.75
CA GLY A 111 34.74 -0.24 -12.10
C GLY A 111 34.76 1.06 -11.28
N ILE A 112 33.62 1.46 -10.71
CA ILE A 112 33.50 2.69 -9.93
C ILE A 112 33.95 2.43 -8.50
N ASP A 113 35.09 3.02 -8.09
CA ASP A 113 35.56 2.99 -6.70
C ASP A 113 35.02 4.19 -5.91
N VAL A 114 34.10 3.91 -4.99
CA VAL A 114 33.47 4.92 -4.12
C VAL A 114 34.29 5.23 -2.86
N ALA A 115 35.33 4.46 -2.52
CA ALA A 115 36.04 4.59 -1.24
C ALA A 115 36.66 5.98 -1.04
N THR A 116 37.20 6.56 -2.11
CA THR A 116 37.78 7.92 -2.13
C THR A 116 36.89 8.94 -2.86
N ALA A 117 35.63 8.59 -3.16
CA ALA A 117 34.75 9.46 -3.92
C ALA A 117 34.41 10.74 -3.14
N GLN A 118 34.43 11.86 -3.88
CA GLN A 118 33.87 13.13 -3.42
C GLN A 118 32.49 13.34 -4.06
N ALA A 119 31.59 13.97 -3.33
CA ALA A 119 30.24 14.23 -3.77
C ALA A 119 29.97 15.73 -3.96
N THR A 120 29.04 16.03 -4.86
CA THR A 120 28.30 17.29 -4.87
C THR A 120 27.17 17.15 -3.86
N HIS A 121 27.10 18.04 -2.87
CA HIS A 121 26.05 18.02 -1.86
C HIS A 121 24.94 19.00 -2.25
N LEU A 122 23.70 18.54 -2.19
CA LEU A 122 22.52 19.38 -2.39
C LEU A 122 21.58 19.30 -1.21
N PHE A 123 20.87 20.41 -1.01
CA PHE A 123 19.85 20.60 0.01
C PHE A 123 20.37 20.52 1.45
N GLU A 124 19.64 21.17 2.34
CA GLU A 124 19.88 21.21 3.78
C GLU A 124 18.61 20.77 4.52
N ALA A 125 18.71 20.56 5.84
CA ALA A 125 17.57 20.13 6.66
C ALA A 125 16.38 21.12 6.63
N THR A 126 16.63 22.37 6.24
CA THR A 126 15.63 23.44 6.14
C THR A 126 15.17 23.71 4.72
N THR A 127 15.67 22.95 3.73
CA THR A 127 15.28 23.12 2.33
C THR A 127 13.78 22.85 2.17
N PRO A 128 13.01 23.78 1.57
CA PRO A 128 11.58 23.60 1.32
C PRO A 128 11.28 22.37 0.46
N ALA A 129 10.10 21.78 0.66
CA ALA A 129 9.57 20.76 -0.25
C ALA A 129 9.50 21.29 -1.69
N LYS A 130 9.65 20.38 -2.65
CA LYS A 130 9.67 20.63 -4.10
C LYS A 130 10.77 21.59 -4.59
N THR A 131 11.78 21.87 -3.76
CA THR A 131 12.99 22.57 -4.24
C THR A 131 13.71 21.71 -5.28
N GLU A 132 14.06 22.32 -6.41
CA GLU A 132 14.74 21.65 -7.52
C GLU A 132 16.20 22.09 -7.65
N ALA A 133 17.05 21.18 -8.14
CA ALA A 133 18.39 21.48 -8.62
C ALA A 133 18.61 20.80 -9.98
N SER A 134 19.12 21.56 -10.95
CA SER A 134 19.31 21.07 -12.32
C SER A 134 20.77 21.14 -12.77
N PHE A 135 21.18 20.15 -13.55
CA PHE A 135 22.51 20.01 -14.13
C PHE A 135 22.42 19.64 -15.61
N THR A 136 23.48 19.91 -16.36
CA THR A 136 23.63 19.48 -17.75
C THR A 136 24.88 18.62 -17.87
N ALA A 137 24.72 17.40 -18.38
CA ALA A 137 25.84 16.53 -18.69
C ALA A 137 26.72 17.17 -19.78
N SER A 138 27.96 17.49 -19.43
CA SER A 138 28.96 18.05 -20.35
C SER A 138 29.76 16.96 -21.07
N ARG A 139 29.72 15.72 -20.55
CA ARG A 139 30.38 14.52 -21.08
C ARG A 139 29.53 13.30 -20.76
N ASP A 140 29.74 12.23 -21.51
CA ASP A 140 29.15 10.92 -21.23
C ASP A 140 29.70 10.34 -19.93
N GLY A 141 28.87 9.59 -19.21
CA GLY A 141 29.26 8.97 -17.94
C GLY A 141 28.08 8.38 -17.19
N SER A 142 28.15 8.41 -15.86
CA SER A 142 27.04 8.00 -14.99
C SER A 142 26.99 8.90 -13.76
N VAL A 143 25.80 9.08 -13.20
CA VAL A 143 25.58 9.77 -11.92
C VAL A 143 25.00 8.82 -10.91
N ILE A 144 25.54 8.85 -9.70
CA ILE A 144 24.97 8.20 -8.52
C ILE A 144 24.28 9.28 -7.73
N ILE A 145 22.97 9.14 -7.52
CA ILE A 145 22.16 10.05 -6.70
C ILE A 145 21.79 9.30 -5.42
N ALA A 146 22.23 9.80 -4.27
CA ALA A 146 21.96 9.19 -2.97
C ALA A 146 21.13 10.12 -2.09
N ALA A 147 20.17 9.54 -1.35
CA ALA A 147 19.35 10.20 -0.34
C ALA A 147 19.74 9.69 1.07
N PRO A 148 20.93 10.04 1.59
CA PRO A 148 21.41 9.52 2.87
C PRO A 148 20.58 10.06 4.04
N ALA A 149 20.34 9.20 5.02
CA ALA A 149 19.73 9.57 6.29
C ALA A 149 20.23 8.66 7.41
N GLY A 150 20.31 9.19 8.63
CA GLY A 150 20.67 8.44 9.84
C GLY A 150 19.44 7.92 10.58
N VAL A 151 19.66 7.45 11.81
CA VAL A 151 18.56 7.21 12.77
C VAL A 151 17.87 8.54 13.04
N MET A 152 16.54 8.54 12.97
CA MET A 152 15.75 9.72 13.33
C MET A 152 16.07 10.13 14.76
N ASP A 153 16.55 11.35 14.90
CA ASP A 153 16.70 12.01 16.17
C ASP A 153 15.42 12.79 16.48
N PHE A 154 14.88 12.56 17.66
CA PHE A 154 13.57 13.08 18.06
C PHE A 154 13.54 14.62 18.14
N GLU A 155 14.66 15.25 18.49
CA GLU A 155 14.76 16.71 18.63
C GLU A 155 14.93 17.41 17.27
N SER A 156 15.80 16.88 16.42
CA SER A 156 16.08 17.41 15.08
C SER A 156 15.05 16.98 14.02
N GLN A 157 14.29 15.92 14.30
CA GLN A 157 13.25 15.37 13.43
C GLN A 157 13.76 15.14 12.00
N ASN A 158 14.98 14.66 11.84
CA ASN A 158 15.63 14.41 10.56
C ASN A 158 15.12 13.11 9.89
N THR A 159 13.93 13.18 9.31
CA THR A 159 13.32 12.09 8.53
C THR A 159 14.14 11.76 7.27
N ALA A 160 14.33 10.47 7.00
CA ALA A 160 14.64 9.95 5.66
C ALA A 160 13.41 10.08 4.73
N THR A 161 13.51 10.86 3.65
CA THR A 161 12.41 11.09 2.69
C THR A 161 12.90 10.91 1.24
N PRO A 162 12.01 10.67 0.27
CA PRO A 162 12.42 10.39 -1.11
C PRO A 162 12.88 11.65 -1.87
N LEU A 163 13.67 11.42 -2.92
CA LEU A 163 14.00 12.39 -3.96
C LEU A 163 13.48 11.89 -5.32
N THR A 164 12.98 12.79 -6.16
CA THR A 164 12.65 12.49 -7.55
C THR A 164 13.77 13.00 -8.46
N VAL A 165 14.22 12.17 -9.41
CA VAL A 165 15.21 12.52 -10.43
C VAL A 165 14.56 12.44 -11.80
N MET A 166 14.59 13.55 -12.54
CA MET A 166 14.11 13.64 -13.92
C MET A 166 15.30 13.74 -14.85
N ILE A 167 15.36 12.89 -15.87
CA ILE A 167 16.36 12.96 -16.93
C ILE A 167 15.66 13.31 -18.24
N LYS A 168 16.03 14.45 -18.83
CA LYS A 168 15.61 14.79 -20.19
C LYS A 168 16.77 14.50 -21.14
N ARG A 169 16.61 13.45 -21.95
CA ARG A 169 17.60 12.99 -22.91
C ARG A 169 17.82 14.03 -24.01
N ALA A 170 19.08 14.34 -24.29
CA ALA A 170 19.44 15.23 -25.40
C ALA A 170 19.21 14.58 -26.77
N VAL A 171 19.42 13.27 -26.85
CA VAL A 171 19.22 12.46 -28.06
C VAL A 171 17.99 11.58 -27.87
N LEU A 172 16.95 11.84 -28.66
CA LEU A 172 15.75 11.01 -28.68
C LEU A 172 16.03 9.75 -29.50
N LYS A 173 16.05 8.58 -28.85
CA LYS A 173 16.10 7.27 -29.55
C LYS A 173 14.81 7.09 -30.36
N SER A 174 14.91 6.51 -31.56
CA SER A 174 13.86 6.56 -32.60
C SER A 174 12.59 5.73 -32.32
N HIS A 175 12.48 5.08 -31.17
CA HIS A 175 11.23 4.48 -30.68
C HIS A 175 11.15 4.70 -29.17
N ALA A 176 10.03 5.20 -28.68
CA ALA A 176 9.70 5.26 -27.26
C ALA A 176 9.36 3.84 -26.75
N ARG A 177 10.36 2.97 -26.71
CA ARG A 177 10.29 1.70 -25.98
C ARG A 177 10.99 1.92 -24.66
N PHE A 178 10.35 1.54 -23.56
CA PHE A 178 10.97 1.64 -22.25
C PHE A 178 12.17 0.69 -22.19
N GLU A 179 13.28 1.15 -21.60
CA GLU A 179 14.41 0.28 -21.34
C GLU A 179 14.00 -0.77 -20.29
N LEU A 180 14.50 -2.00 -20.47
CA LEU A 180 14.23 -3.06 -19.49
C LEU A 180 14.83 -2.66 -18.14
N PRO A 181 14.10 -2.83 -17.03
CA PRO A 181 14.66 -2.64 -15.71
C PRO A 181 15.82 -3.63 -15.47
N ASP A 182 16.74 -3.26 -14.59
CA ASP A 182 17.82 -4.15 -14.15
C ASP A 182 17.25 -5.49 -13.62
N PRO A 183 17.94 -6.62 -13.87
CA PRO A 183 17.53 -7.91 -13.29
C PRO A 183 17.47 -7.89 -11.76
N LEU A 184 16.53 -8.64 -11.18
CA LEU A 184 16.41 -8.77 -9.72
C LEU A 184 17.59 -9.55 -9.11
N ALA A 185 18.23 -10.40 -9.90
CA ALA A 185 19.45 -11.16 -9.63
C ALA A 185 20.08 -11.58 -10.96
N ASP A 186 21.21 -12.29 -10.95
CA ASP A 186 21.80 -12.83 -12.18
C ASP A 186 20.82 -13.82 -12.86
N PRO A 187 20.34 -13.53 -14.08
CA PRO A 187 19.35 -14.38 -14.74
C PRO A 187 19.99 -15.68 -15.24
N LEU A 188 19.28 -16.80 -15.06
CA LEU A 188 19.59 -18.08 -15.70
C LEU A 188 19.17 -18.08 -17.18
N ALA A 189 18.06 -17.42 -17.49
CA ALA A 189 17.59 -17.13 -18.84
C ALA A 189 17.03 -15.71 -18.89
N ASP A 190 17.22 -15.04 -20.03
CA ASP A 190 16.83 -13.65 -20.28
C ASP A 190 16.19 -13.60 -21.69
N ILE A 191 14.87 -13.72 -21.75
CA ILE A 191 14.09 -14.05 -22.96
C ILE A 191 13.18 -12.88 -23.32
N ARG A 192 13.36 -12.32 -24.52
CA ARG A 192 12.43 -11.35 -25.09
C ARG A 192 11.34 -12.08 -25.86
N VAL A 193 10.07 -11.92 -25.47
CA VAL A 193 8.94 -12.43 -26.24
C VAL A 193 8.41 -11.29 -27.08
N HIS A 194 8.63 -11.37 -28.39
CA HIS A 194 8.24 -10.31 -29.31
C HIS A 194 6.71 -10.20 -29.41
N SER A 195 6.22 -8.98 -29.62
CA SER A 195 4.82 -8.68 -29.87
C SER A 195 4.20 -9.69 -30.85
N GLN A 196 3.01 -10.19 -30.49
CA GLN A 196 2.26 -11.19 -31.26
C GLN A 196 2.93 -12.56 -31.41
N THR A 197 3.86 -12.92 -30.51
CA THR A 197 4.53 -14.24 -30.49
C THR A 197 4.46 -14.90 -29.12
N ALA A 198 4.97 -16.12 -29.01
CA ALA A 198 5.12 -16.85 -27.76
C ALA A 198 6.45 -17.60 -27.72
N GLU A 199 7.01 -17.77 -26.53
CA GLU A 199 8.23 -18.53 -26.26
C GLU A 199 7.97 -19.56 -25.17
N ALA A 200 8.47 -20.78 -25.37
CA ALA A 200 8.40 -21.86 -24.39
C ALA A 200 9.78 -22.11 -23.78
N TYR A 201 9.81 -22.40 -22.48
CA TYR A 201 11.06 -22.51 -21.72
C TYR A 201 10.93 -23.45 -20.52
N PHE A 202 12.05 -24.01 -20.07
CA PHE A 202 12.10 -24.93 -18.94
C PHE A 202 12.59 -24.23 -17.67
N VAL A 203 11.99 -24.57 -16.53
CA VAL A 203 12.34 -24.02 -15.21
C VAL A 203 12.40 -25.15 -14.19
N LYS A 204 13.47 -25.20 -13.40
CA LYS A 204 13.65 -26.23 -12.37
C LYS A 204 12.81 -25.93 -11.14
N ALA A 205 12.43 -26.98 -10.41
CA ALA A 205 11.81 -26.83 -9.11
C ALA A 205 12.65 -25.93 -8.18
N GLY A 206 12.01 -24.94 -7.58
CA GLY A 206 12.63 -23.97 -6.68
C GLY A 206 13.14 -22.70 -7.35
N ASP A 207 13.42 -22.72 -8.65
CA ASP A 207 13.82 -21.54 -9.44
C ASP A 207 12.63 -20.58 -9.65
N TYR A 208 12.94 -19.33 -9.97
CA TYR A 208 11.96 -18.26 -10.14
C TYR A 208 11.75 -17.90 -11.61
N ILE A 209 10.57 -17.36 -11.91
CA ILE A 209 10.16 -16.83 -13.22
C ILE A 209 9.66 -15.41 -13.00
N GLN A 210 10.29 -14.43 -13.63
CA GLN A 210 9.80 -13.07 -13.68
C GLN A 210 9.23 -12.81 -15.07
N ILE A 211 7.95 -12.45 -15.15
CA ILE A 211 7.28 -12.05 -16.40
C ILE A 211 7.01 -10.56 -16.29
N LEU A 212 7.58 -9.78 -17.21
CA LEU A 212 7.56 -8.32 -17.20
C LEU A 212 6.78 -7.77 -18.39
N ASP A 213 5.93 -6.79 -18.13
CA ASP A 213 5.40 -5.88 -19.13
C ASP A 213 6.46 -4.80 -19.42
N VAL A 214 6.96 -4.75 -20.65
CA VAL A 214 8.08 -3.86 -21.01
C VAL A 214 7.60 -2.42 -21.13
N ASP A 215 6.54 -2.21 -21.89
CA ASP A 215 6.11 -0.88 -22.32
C ASP A 215 4.83 -0.41 -21.60
N GLY A 216 4.33 -1.22 -20.68
CA GLY A 216 3.05 -1.00 -20.02
C GLY A 216 1.88 -1.37 -20.92
N ARG A 217 0.78 -1.74 -20.28
CA ARG A 217 -0.46 -2.15 -20.92
C ARG A 217 -0.38 -3.34 -21.87
N GLN A 218 0.68 -4.14 -21.79
CA GLN A 218 0.78 -5.39 -22.54
C GLN A 218 0.34 -6.56 -21.68
N CYS A 219 -0.68 -7.27 -22.13
CA CYS A 219 -1.14 -8.50 -21.51
C CYS A 219 -0.27 -9.69 -21.91
N THR A 220 -0.19 -10.69 -21.03
CA THR A 220 0.51 -11.93 -21.33
C THR A 220 -0.22 -13.16 -20.81
N ASP A 221 -0.65 -14.00 -21.74
CA ASP A 221 -1.04 -15.36 -21.40
C ASP A 221 0.19 -16.16 -20.97
N PHE A 222 0.07 -16.85 -19.84
CA PHE A 222 1.05 -17.78 -19.29
C PHE A 222 0.41 -19.12 -18.99
N GLU A 223 1.13 -20.19 -19.32
CA GLU A 223 0.73 -21.56 -19.10
C GLU A 223 1.97 -22.38 -18.71
N CYS A 224 1.80 -23.41 -17.88
CA CYS A 224 2.87 -24.30 -17.49
C CYS A 224 2.40 -25.72 -17.18
N PHE A 225 3.33 -26.67 -17.26
CA PHE A 225 3.07 -28.09 -17.07
C PHE A 225 4.15 -28.68 -16.18
N SER A 226 3.80 -29.69 -15.39
CA SER A 226 4.83 -30.52 -14.76
C SER A 226 5.63 -31.25 -15.84
N ALA A 227 6.94 -30.99 -15.92
CA ALA A 227 7.82 -31.62 -16.90
C ALA A 227 7.80 -33.14 -16.77
N ARG A 228 7.76 -33.66 -15.53
CA ARG A 228 7.65 -35.11 -15.26
C ARG A 228 6.34 -35.72 -15.76
N LYS A 229 5.25 -34.95 -15.83
CA LYS A 229 3.98 -35.42 -16.40
C LYS A 229 4.06 -35.41 -17.92
N LEU A 230 4.64 -34.37 -18.52
CA LEU A 230 4.90 -34.32 -19.97
C LEU A 230 5.77 -35.48 -20.46
N ASP A 231 6.84 -35.82 -19.72
CA ASP A 231 7.70 -36.99 -20.04
C ASP A 231 6.91 -38.32 -20.11
N LYS A 232 5.74 -38.37 -19.47
CA LYS A 232 4.84 -39.54 -19.45
C LYS A 232 3.67 -39.39 -20.43
N GLY A 233 3.63 -38.35 -21.24
CA GLY A 233 2.52 -38.02 -22.14
C GLY A 233 1.27 -37.52 -21.41
N ILE A 234 1.41 -37.02 -20.17
CA ILE A 234 0.30 -36.46 -19.39
C ILE A 234 0.39 -34.93 -19.48
N GLU A 235 -0.48 -34.32 -20.28
CA GLU A 235 -0.47 -32.88 -20.57
C GLU A 235 -1.41 -32.07 -19.65
N HIS A 236 -1.30 -32.32 -18.35
CA HIS A 236 -2.02 -31.56 -17.33
C HIS A 236 -1.36 -30.19 -17.15
N ALA A 237 -2.00 -29.18 -17.72
CA ALA A 237 -1.58 -27.79 -17.71
C ALA A 237 -2.09 -27.07 -16.45
N LEU A 238 -1.60 -25.87 -16.18
CA LEU A 238 -2.15 -24.98 -15.16
C LEU A 238 -3.64 -24.76 -15.45
N ASP A 239 -4.45 -24.96 -14.42
CA ASP A 239 -5.90 -24.91 -14.50
C ASP A 239 -6.43 -23.81 -13.59
N VAL A 240 -6.82 -22.69 -14.20
CA VAL A 240 -7.36 -21.52 -13.50
C VAL A 240 -8.66 -21.82 -12.74
N THR A 241 -9.45 -22.79 -13.21
CA THR A 241 -10.68 -23.21 -12.53
C THR A 241 -10.38 -23.96 -11.25
N THR A 242 -9.46 -24.92 -11.30
CA THR A 242 -8.96 -25.67 -10.14
C THR A 242 -8.30 -24.72 -9.16
N THR A 243 -7.50 -23.79 -9.68
CA THR A 243 -6.82 -22.76 -8.87
C THR A 243 -7.84 -21.91 -8.10
N ARG A 244 -8.84 -21.33 -8.76
CA ARG A 244 -9.91 -20.57 -8.09
C ARG A 244 -10.66 -21.42 -7.05
N THR A 245 -10.92 -22.69 -7.37
CA THR A 245 -11.64 -23.62 -6.49
C THR A 245 -10.87 -23.85 -5.19
N LEU A 246 -9.55 -24.03 -5.26
CA LEU A 246 -8.72 -24.32 -4.10
C LEU A 246 -8.35 -23.07 -3.31
N MET A 247 -8.16 -21.93 -4.00
CA MET A 247 -7.74 -20.68 -3.37
C MET A 247 -8.91 -19.86 -2.83
N GLY A 248 -10.12 -20.03 -3.35
CA GLY A 248 -11.26 -19.18 -2.99
C GLY A 248 -11.09 -17.72 -3.42
N HIS A 249 -10.20 -17.46 -4.38
CA HIS A 249 -9.86 -16.13 -4.88
C HIS A 249 -9.91 -16.12 -6.41
N ALA A 250 -10.18 -14.97 -7.03
CA ALA A 250 -10.29 -14.84 -8.48
C ALA A 250 -9.00 -15.29 -9.21
N TYR A 251 -7.86 -14.98 -8.61
CA TYR A 251 -6.52 -15.40 -9.00
C TYR A 251 -5.60 -15.38 -7.77
N PRO A 252 -4.56 -16.21 -7.72
CA PRO A 252 -3.55 -16.17 -6.67
C PRO A 252 -2.86 -14.83 -6.50
N MET A 253 -2.53 -14.47 -5.26
CA MET A 253 -1.77 -13.28 -4.88
C MET A 253 -0.66 -13.67 -3.90
N PRO A 254 0.47 -12.93 -3.82
CA PRO A 254 1.46 -13.13 -2.77
C PRO A 254 0.82 -13.23 -1.38
N GLY A 255 1.21 -14.23 -0.58
CA GLY A 255 0.65 -14.46 0.75
C GLY A 255 0.07 -15.85 0.94
N LEU A 256 -1.12 -15.94 1.56
CA LEU A 256 -1.75 -17.22 1.94
C LEU A 256 -2.31 -18.00 0.74
N HIS A 257 -2.85 -17.28 -0.25
CA HIS A 257 -3.55 -17.83 -1.41
C HIS A 257 -2.72 -17.64 -2.68
N ALA A 258 -1.47 -18.11 -2.67
CA ALA A 258 -0.45 -17.74 -3.65
C ALA A 258 -0.17 -18.76 -4.76
N LYS A 259 -0.92 -19.87 -4.86
CA LYS A 259 -0.52 -20.99 -5.74
C LYS A 259 -1.46 -21.21 -6.90
N TYR A 260 -0.89 -21.54 -8.05
CA TYR A 260 -1.61 -22.10 -9.19
C TYR A 260 -1.45 -23.63 -9.24
N TYR A 261 -2.50 -24.31 -9.71
CA TYR A 261 -2.63 -25.77 -9.69
C TYR A 261 -2.99 -26.32 -11.07
N ASP A 262 -2.63 -27.57 -11.33
CA ASP A 262 -3.10 -28.31 -12.51
C ASP A 262 -4.45 -29.01 -12.29
N GLN A 263 -4.95 -29.75 -13.30
CA GLN A 263 -6.22 -30.47 -13.23
C GLN A 263 -6.27 -31.59 -12.16
N GLU A 264 -5.12 -32.02 -11.63
CA GLU A 264 -5.03 -32.98 -10.52
C GLU A 264 -4.81 -32.29 -9.17
N MET A 265 -5.01 -30.97 -9.09
CA MET A 265 -4.80 -30.18 -7.89
C MET A 265 -3.34 -30.21 -7.39
N VAL A 266 -2.38 -30.45 -8.30
CA VAL A 266 -0.96 -30.39 -7.97
C VAL A 266 -0.48 -28.95 -8.13
N PRO A 267 0.16 -28.34 -7.12
CA PRO A 267 0.63 -26.97 -7.23
C PRO A 267 1.85 -26.90 -8.18
N LEU A 268 1.78 -26.00 -9.17
CA LEU A 268 2.83 -25.83 -10.18
C LEU A 268 3.73 -24.64 -9.89
N VAL A 269 3.13 -23.48 -9.60
CA VAL A 269 3.85 -22.24 -9.30
C VAL A 269 3.23 -21.50 -8.11
N GLU A 270 4.06 -20.77 -7.39
CA GLU A 270 3.68 -19.85 -6.31
C GLU A 270 3.98 -18.40 -6.73
N VAL A 271 3.02 -17.49 -6.57
CA VAL A 271 3.21 -16.04 -6.75
C VAL A 271 3.98 -15.49 -5.56
N VAL A 272 5.15 -14.94 -5.83
CA VAL A 272 6.07 -14.37 -4.85
C VAL A 272 5.92 -12.86 -4.83
N GLN A 273 5.96 -12.23 -6.00
CA GLN A 273 5.75 -10.78 -6.13
C GLN A 273 4.77 -10.48 -7.25
N ASP A 274 4.00 -9.40 -7.07
CA ASP A 274 3.09 -8.87 -8.10
C ASP A 274 3.04 -7.35 -7.98
N THR A 275 3.42 -6.66 -9.05
CA THR A 275 3.44 -5.19 -9.08
C THR A 275 2.24 -4.55 -9.78
N CYS A 276 1.35 -5.37 -10.34
CA CYS A 276 0.14 -4.93 -11.03
C CYS A 276 -1.10 -5.12 -10.15
N GLY A 277 -1.26 -6.29 -9.52
CA GLY A 277 -2.42 -6.62 -8.69
C GLY A 277 -3.70 -6.89 -9.48
N ARG A 278 -3.61 -7.01 -10.80
CA ARG A 278 -4.75 -7.19 -11.70
C ARG A 278 -4.39 -8.14 -12.85
N HIS A 279 -5.11 -9.26 -12.92
CA HIS A 279 -4.92 -10.31 -13.91
C HIS A 279 -6.27 -10.92 -14.31
N ASP A 280 -6.30 -11.59 -15.45
CA ASP A 280 -7.43 -12.39 -15.89
C ASP A 280 -7.13 -13.87 -15.72
N ALA A 281 -7.96 -14.53 -14.92
CA ALA A 281 -7.97 -15.99 -14.82
C ALA A 281 -9.25 -16.59 -15.40
N PHE A 282 -10.20 -15.80 -15.89
CA PHE A 282 -11.56 -16.24 -16.23
C PHE A 282 -11.69 -16.71 -17.67
N ALA A 283 -11.09 -15.99 -18.62
CA ALA A 283 -11.20 -16.29 -20.04
C ALA A 283 -10.10 -17.25 -20.52
N LEU A 284 -10.23 -17.70 -21.76
CA LEU A 284 -9.17 -18.41 -22.47
C LEU A 284 -8.22 -17.39 -23.09
N ALA A 285 -6.98 -17.82 -23.36
CA ALA A 285 -6.10 -17.12 -24.27
C ALA A 285 -6.82 -16.88 -25.61
N CYS A 286 -6.57 -15.74 -26.26
CA CYS A 286 -7.26 -15.45 -27.52
C CYS A 286 -7.00 -16.54 -28.57
N SER A 287 -7.97 -16.76 -29.44
CA SER A 287 -8.00 -17.89 -30.38
C SER A 287 -8.51 -17.46 -31.74
N ALA A 288 -8.22 -18.26 -32.78
CA ALA A 288 -8.76 -18.03 -34.12
C ALA A 288 -10.30 -17.88 -34.11
N LYS A 289 -11.00 -18.71 -33.34
CA LYS A 289 -12.47 -18.62 -33.20
C LYS A 289 -12.94 -17.25 -32.71
N TYR A 290 -12.27 -16.69 -31.70
CA TYR A 290 -12.62 -15.38 -31.16
C TYR A 290 -12.58 -14.32 -32.27
N TYR A 291 -11.47 -14.23 -32.99
CA TYR A 291 -11.28 -13.25 -34.06
C TYR A 291 -12.18 -13.51 -35.27
N ASP A 292 -12.36 -14.76 -35.68
CA ASP A 292 -13.25 -15.13 -36.78
C ASP A 292 -14.69 -14.66 -36.50
N ASP A 293 -15.19 -14.88 -35.28
CA ASP A 293 -16.56 -14.54 -34.88
C ASP A 293 -16.79 -13.01 -34.79
N ILE A 294 -15.75 -12.22 -34.47
CA ILE A 294 -15.82 -10.75 -34.44
C ILE A 294 -15.46 -10.09 -35.79
N GLY A 295 -15.20 -10.89 -36.83
CA GLY A 295 -15.00 -10.41 -38.20
C GLY A 295 -13.55 -10.12 -38.61
N TYR A 296 -12.57 -10.66 -37.87
CA TYR A 296 -11.13 -10.53 -38.14
C TYR A 296 -10.49 -11.89 -38.50
N PRO A 297 -10.92 -12.56 -39.58
CA PRO A 297 -10.42 -13.89 -39.89
C PRO A 297 -8.93 -13.90 -40.23
N GLY A 298 -8.20 -14.87 -39.67
CA GLY A 298 -6.75 -15.02 -39.84
C GLY A 298 -5.89 -14.10 -38.98
N HIS A 299 -6.50 -13.41 -38.01
CA HIS A 299 -5.76 -12.62 -37.02
C HIS A 299 -4.85 -13.50 -36.16
N VAL A 300 -3.64 -13.00 -35.86
CA VAL A 300 -2.69 -13.69 -34.97
C VAL A 300 -3.31 -13.85 -33.58
N ASN A 301 -3.09 -14.98 -32.92
CA ASN A 301 -3.70 -15.26 -31.62
C ASN A 301 -2.77 -16.07 -30.71
N CYS A 302 -2.94 -15.92 -29.40
CA CYS A 302 -2.13 -16.58 -28.39
C CYS A 302 -2.21 -18.10 -28.45
N SER A 303 -3.39 -18.65 -28.75
CA SER A 303 -3.58 -20.10 -28.77
C SER A 303 -2.77 -20.80 -29.85
N GLU A 304 -2.71 -20.25 -31.06
CA GLU A 304 -1.85 -20.76 -32.13
C GLU A 304 -0.36 -20.49 -31.86
N ASN A 305 -0.03 -19.35 -31.27
CA ASN A 305 1.33 -19.05 -30.83
C ASN A 305 1.83 -20.06 -29.79
N PHE A 306 0.99 -20.43 -28.82
CA PHE A 306 1.26 -21.49 -27.84
C PHE A 306 1.46 -22.85 -28.52
N ASN A 307 0.59 -23.24 -29.45
CA ASN A 307 0.73 -24.50 -30.18
C ASN A 307 2.09 -24.60 -30.90
N LYS A 308 2.54 -23.49 -31.49
CA LYS A 308 3.85 -23.44 -32.15
C LYS A 308 5.01 -23.55 -31.16
N ALA A 309 4.99 -22.76 -30.09
CA ALA A 309 6.08 -22.73 -29.11
C ALA A 309 6.17 -24.04 -28.30
N LEU A 310 5.04 -24.56 -27.81
CA LEU A 310 5.00 -25.80 -27.03
C LEU A 310 5.23 -27.07 -27.87
N GLY A 311 5.12 -26.98 -29.20
CA GLY A 311 5.42 -28.09 -30.10
C GLY A 311 6.86 -28.61 -29.95
N GLU A 312 7.81 -27.75 -29.56
CA GLU A 312 9.20 -28.14 -29.27
C GLU A 312 9.32 -29.07 -28.06
N PHE A 313 8.34 -29.03 -27.15
CA PHE A 313 8.24 -29.87 -25.96
C PHE A 313 7.28 -31.06 -26.15
N GLY A 314 6.81 -31.29 -27.38
CA GLY A 314 5.93 -32.42 -27.72
C GLY A 314 4.50 -32.29 -27.17
N VAL A 315 4.07 -31.08 -26.79
CA VAL A 315 2.71 -30.84 -26.32
C VAL A 315 1.75 -30.75 -27.50
N THR A 316 0.60 -31.43 -27.38
CA THR A 316 -0.43 -31.48 -28.41
C THR A 316 -1.13 -30.12 -28.54
N GLY A 317 -1.21 -29.61 -29.77
CA GLY A 317 -1.88 -28.35 -30.06
C GLY A 317 -3.39 -28.38 -29.79
N ARG A 318 -3.94 -27.24 -29.37
CA ARG A 318 -5.35 -27.07 -28.95
C ARG A 318 -5.95 -25.84 -29.63
N PRO A 319 -7.27 -25.82 -29.91
CA PRO A 319 -7.94 -24.67 -30.53
C PRO A 319 -8.05 -23.46 -29.61
N GLY A 320 -7.96 -23.68 -28.29
CA GLY A 320 -7.98 -22.65 -27.27
C GLY A 320 -7.26 -23.15 -26.01
N TRP A 321 -6.54 -22.25 -25.35
CA TRP A 321 -5.81 -22.56 -24.12
C TRP A 321 -6.46 -21.89 -22.93
N MET A 322 -6.67 -22.64 -21.85
CA MET A 322 -6.80 -22.01 -20.54
C MET A 322 -5.42 -21.46 -20.20
N ALA A 323 -5.36 -20.23 -19.73
CA ALA A 323 -4.12 -19.59 -19.34
C ALA A 323 -4.44 -18.60 -18.22
N ILE A 324 -3.43 -18.29 -17.40
CA ILE A 324 -3.50 -17.07 -16.61
C ILE A 324 -2.99 -15.94 -17.51
N ASN A 325 -3.81 -14.92 -17.71
CA ASN A 325 -3.42 -13.74 -18.45
C ASN A 325 -2.99 -12.64 -17.48
N PHE A 326 -1.69 -12.52 -17.28
CA PHE A 326 -1.14 -11.49 -16.41
C PHE A 326 -1.32 -10.10 -17.04
N PHE A 327 -1.64 -9.11 -16.20
CA PHE A 327 -1.86 -7.70 -16.52
C PHE A 327 -3.23 -7.41 -17.16
N PHE A 328 -3.94 -8.44 -17.62
CA PHE A 328 -5.24 -8.24 -18.25
C PHE A 328 -6.34 -7.88 -17.24
N ASN A 329 -7.10 -6.85 -17.57
CA ASN A 329 -8.07 -6.23 -16.68
C ASN A 329 -9.50 -6.70 -16.99
N THR A 330 -9.84 -7.91 -16.54
CA THR A 330 -11.17 -8.54 -16.73
C THR A 330 -12.03 -8.45 -15.47
N PHE A 331 -13.34 -8.25 -15.61
CA PHE A 331 -14.33 -8.14 -14.54
C PHE A 331 -15.57 -9.01 -14.81
N LEU A 332 -16.32 -9.29 -13.75
CA LEU A 332 -17.69 -9.81 -13.79
C LEU A 332 -18.58 -8.85 -12.99
N ASP A 333 -19.65 -8.35 -13.61
CA ASP A 333 -20.62 -7.51 -12.90
C ASP A 333 -21.65 -8.33 -12.10
N GLU A 334 -22.53 -7.63 -11.38
CA GLU A 334 -23.61 -8.25 -10.58
C GLU A 334 -24.64 -9.02 -11.41
N HIS A 335 -24.67 -8.82 -12.74
CA HIS A 335 -25.51 -9.54 -13.69
C HIS A 335 -24.80 -10.76 -14.30
N GLY A 336 -23.56 -11.03 -13.89
CA GLY A 336 -22.73 -12.12 -14.42
C GLY A 336 -22.19 -11.85 -15.84
N VAL A 337 -22.16 -10.58 -16.27
CA VAL A 337 -21.59 -10.18 -17.56
C VAL A 337 -20.10 -9.97 -17.39
N MET A 338 -19.32 -10.65 -18.24
CA MET A 338 -17.89 -10.44 -18.34
C MET A 338 -17.59 -9.23 -19.21
N TYR A 339 -16.71 -8.35 -18.73
CA TYR A 339 -16.18 -7.23 -19.48
C TYR A 339 -14.70 -7.02 -19.18
N SER A 340 -14.00 -6.32 -20.06
CA SER A 340 -12.58 -6.00 -19.90
C SER A 340 -12.33 -4.53 -20.20
N ASP A 341 -11.22 -4.01 -19.70
CA ASP A 341 -10.78 -2.63 -19.92
C ASP A 341 -9.26 -2.59 -20.16
N GLU A 342 -8.69 -1.40 -20.41
CA GLU A 342 -7.25 -1.21 -20.52
C GLU A 342 -6.54 -1.77 -19.26
N PRO A 343 -5.40 -2.48 -19.42
CA PRO A 343 -4.60 -2.96 -18.30
C PRO A 343 -4.12 -1.86 -17.36
N TRP A 344 -3.89 -2.25 -16.10
CA TRP A 344 -3.29 -1.36 -15.09
C TRP A 344 -1.77 -1.31 -15.16
N SER A 345 -1.16 -2.28 -15.85
CA SER A 345 0.29 -2.43 -15.89
C SER A 345 0.98 -1.20 -16.47
N ARG A 346 2.07 -0.84 -15.81
CA ARG A 346 3.01 0.19 -16.21
C ARG A 346 4.27 -0.44 -16.79
N PRO A 347 5.07 0.32 -17.55
CA PRO A 347 6.37 -0.15 -17.98
C PRO A 347 7.18 -0.69 -16.81
N GLY A 348 7.71 -1.90 -16.96
CA GLY A 348 8.49 -2.60 -15.93
C GLY A 348 7.67 -3.30 -14.85
N ASP A 349 6.32 -3.23 -14.88
CA ASP A 349 5.50 -4.05 -13.98
C ASP A 349 5.71 -5.54 -14.27
N TYR A 350 5.70 -6.35 -13.22
CA TYR A 350 6.01 -7.77 -13.32
C TYR A 350 5.24 -8.62 -12.31
N VAL A 351 5.17 -9.91 -12.63
CA VAL A 351 4.88 -10.97 -11.67
C VAL A 351 6.12 -11.84 -11.50
N LEU A 352 6.45 -12.16 -10.25
CA LEU A 352 7.52 -13.09 -9.90
C LEU A 352 6.90 -14.36 -9.35
N LEU A 353 7.14 -15.48 -10.02
CA LEU A 353 6.64 -16.80 -9.69
C LEU A 353 7.80 -17.68 -9.21
N ARG A 354 7.51 -18.67 -8.37
CA ARG A 354 8.43 -19.74 -7.99
C ARG A 354 7.90 -21.08 -8.47
N ALA A 355 8.73 -21.82 -9.20
CA ALA A 355 8.40 -23.18 -9.63
C ALA A 355 8.36 -24.13 -8.42
N LEU A 356 7.26 -24.86 -8.23
CA LEU A 356 7.09 -25.83 -7.14
C LEU A 356 7.44 -27.27 -7.55
N THR A 357 7.62 -27.48 -8.84
CA THR A 357 8.11 -28.70 -9.49
C THR A 357 8.92 -28.29 -10.73
N ASP A 358 9.66 -29.21 -11.35
CA ASP A 358 10.22 -28.98 -12.68
C ASP A 358 9.06 -28.75 -13.66
N ILE A 359 9.10 -27.64 -14.38
CA ILE A 359 8.02 -27.20 -15.26
C ILE A 359 8.52 -26.79 -16.65
N VAL A 360 7.68 -27.07 -17.64
CA VAL A 360 7.75 -26.44 -18.96
C VAL A 360 6.72 -25.32 -18.97
N CYS A 361 7.15 -24.12 -19.32
CA CYS A 361 6.34 -22.91 -19.34
C CYS A 361 6.19 -22.39 -20.77
N VAL A 362 5.17 -21.59 -21.00
CA VAL A 362 5.02 -20.75 -22.20
C VAL A 362 4.44 -19.40 -21.81
N SER A 363 4.95 -18.34 -22.42
CA SER A 363 4.45 -16.97 -22.28
C SER A 363 4.25 -16.37 -23.67
N SER A 364 3.13 -15.68 -23.89
CA SER A 364 2.88 -14.93 -25.13
C SER A 364 2.74 -13.44 -24.89
N ALA A 365 3.26 -12.62 -25.81
CA ALA A 365 2.85 -11.23 -25.93
C ALA A 365 1.53 -11.18 -26.71
N CYS A 366 0.42 -10.93 -25.99
CA CYS A 366 -0.93 -10.95 -26.55
C CYS A 366 -1.04 -10.06 -27.80
N PRO A 367 -1.57 -10.58 -28.92
CA PRO A 367 -1.69 -9.82 -30.16
C PRO A 367 -2.94 -8.93 -30.24
N ASP A 368 -3.82 -8.94 -29.23
CA ASP A 368 -5.13 -8.28 -29.36
C ASP A 368 -5.01 -6.76 -29.45
N ASP A 369 -5.28 -6.24 -30.64
CA ASP A 369 -5.41 -4.82 -30.96
C ASP A 369 -6.86 -4.45 -31.34
N THR A 370 -7.78 -5.41 -31.25
CA THR A 370 -9.20 -5.20 -31.59
C THR A 370 -10.01 -4.67 -30.40
N THR A 371 -9.46 -4.79 -29.19
CA THR A 371 -10.06 -4.33 -27.93
C THR A 371 -9.09 -3.51 -27.08
N ALA A 372 -9.54 -3.08 -25.91
CA ALA A 372 -8.73 -2.36 -24.93
C ALA A 372 -7.61 -3.22 -24.29
N ALA A 373 -7.58 -4.55 -24.51
CA ALA A 373 -6.69 -5.48 -23.84
C ALA A 373 -5.21 -5.10 -23.87
N ASN A 374 -4.71 -4.51 -24.97
CA ASN A 374 -3.33 -4.02 -25.05
C ASN A 374 -3.24 -2.52 -25.31
N GLY A 375 -4.26 -1.76 -24.89
CA GLY A 375 -4.39 -0.34 -25.23
C GLY A 375 -4.36 -0.07 -26.74
N TRP A 376 -4.86 -1.03 -27.55
CA TRP A 376 -4.80 -1.04 -29.02
C TRP A 376 -3.38 -0.97 -29.61
N ASN A 377 -2.35 -1.31 -28.84
CA ASN A 377 -0.96 -1.25 -29.28
C ASN A 377 -0.13 -2.42 -28.70
N PRO A 378 -0.17 -3.60 -29.33
CA PRO A 378 0.59 -4.76 -28.87
C PRO A 378 2.10 -4.50 -28.86
N THR A 379 2.73 -4.65 -27.70
CA THR A 379 4.17 -4.51 -27.46
C THR A 379 4.80 -5.83 -27.02
N ASP A 380 6.09 -5.81 -26.69
CA ASP A 380 6.81 -7.00 -26.26
C ASP A 380 6.60 -7.22 -24.74
N ILE A 381 6.77 -8.47 -24.30
CA ILE A 381 7.01 -8.78 -22.89
C ILE A 381 8.42 -9.32 -22.72
N HIS A 382 8.86 -9.44 -21.47
CA HIS A 382 10.15 -10.01 -21.15
C HIS A 382 10.04 -11.05 -20.06
N VAL A 383 10.80 -12.14 -20.19
CA VAL A 383 10.84 -13.22 -19.21
C VAL A 383 12.27 -13.42 -18.72
N ARG A 384 12.45 -13.44 -17.40
CA ARG A 384 13.70 -13.80 -16.74
C ARG A 384 13.49 -15.00 -15.84
N THR A 385 14.50 -15.85 -15.70
CA THR A 385 14.51 -16.89 -14.68
C THR A 385 15.66 -16.70 -13.73
N TYR A 386 15.47 -17.04 -12.45
CA TYR A 386 16.50 -16.88 -11.42
C TYR A 386 16.69 -18.17 -10.64
N SER A 387 17.91 -18.39 -10.14
CA SER A 387 18.19 -19.58 -9.32
C SER A 387 17.38 -19.57 -8.03
N GLY A 388 16.88 -20.73 -7.62
CA GLY A 388 16.23 -20.95 -6.32
C GLY A 388 17.16 -20.80 -5.11
N LYS A 389 18.45 -20.49 -5.34
CA LYS A 389 19.40 -20.05 -4.32
C LYS A 389 19.23 -18.58 -3.95
N GLU A 390 18.67 -17.78 -4.85
CA GLU A 390 18.30 -16.40 -4.56
C GLU A 390 17.11 -16.37 -3.59
N THR A 391 16.97 -15.28 -2.86
CA THR A 391 15.87 -15.07 -1.92
C THR A 391 15.14 -13.79 -2.30
N PHE A 392 13.86 -13.92 -2.64
CA PHE A 392 12.98 -12.79 -2.89
C PHE A 392 11.88 -12.76 -1.83
N GLN A 393 11.68 -11.59 -1.22
CA GLN A 393 10.59 -11.40 -0.26
C GLN A 393 9.25 -11.43 -1.00
N ARG A 394 8.24 -12.02 -0.35
CA ARG A 394 6.87 -11.94 -0.83
C ARG A 394 6.41 -10.49 -0.76
N ALA A 395 5.80 -9.95 -1.82
CA ALA A 395 5.35 -8.57 -1.80
C ALA A 395 4.32 -8.24 -2.89
N VAL A 396 3.44 -7.28 -2.62
CA VAL A 396 2.54 -6.67 -3.61
C VAL A 396 2.96 -5.21 -3.77
N ALA A 397 2.90 -4.65 -4.98
CA ALA A 397 3.14 -3.21 -5.12
C ALA A 397 1.91 -2.39 -4.78
N ILE A 398 2.13 -1.28 -4.07
CA ILE A 398 1.15 -0.22 -3.86
C ILE A 398 1.64 1.09 -4.48
N ARG A 399 0.70 1.95 -4.89
CA ARG A 399 0.98 3.30 -5.40
C ARG A 399 0.08 4.28 -4.68
N THR A 400 0.67 5.24 -3.98
CA THR A 400 -0.07 6.25 -3.19
C THR A 400 -0.91 7.16 -4.07
N THR A 401 -0.34 7.61 -5.19
CA THR A 401 -1.01 8.44 -6.19
C THR A 401 -0.87 7.81 -7.58
N PRO A 402 -1.67 8.25 -8.58
CA PRO A 402 -1.48 7.82 -9.96
C PRO A 402 -0.06 8.02 -10.47
N ASP A 403 0.69 9.01 -9.97
CA ASP A 403 2.06 9.33 -10.42
C ASP A 403 3.16 8.70 -9.56
N SER A 404 2.80 7.97 -8.50
CA SER A 404 3.77 7.31 -7.62
C SER A 404 4.42 6.08 -8.27
N GLU A 405 5.70 5.84 -7.94
CA GLU A 405 6.37 4.56 -8.23
C GLU A 405 5.77 3.43 -7.38
N PRO A 406 5.82 2.17 -7.85
CA PRO A 406 5.40 1.03 -7.05
C PRO A 406 6.27 0.88 -5.81
N LYS A 407 5.64 0.81 -4.63
CA LYS A 407 6.29 0.45 -3.37
C LYS A 407 5.89 -0.96 -2.99
N MET A 408 6.87 -1.85 -2.86
CA MET A 408 6.63 -3.24 -2.50
C MET A 408 6.22 -3.37 -1.02
N THR A 409 5.25 -4.25 -0.73
CA THR A 409 4.91 -4.65 0.64
C THR A 409 6.16 -5.08 1.39
N LYS A 410 6.31 -4.61 2.63
CA LYS A 410 7.47 -4.92 3.47
C LYS A 410 7.10 -5.48 4.83
N GLN A 411 8.11 -5.95 5.55
CA GLN A 411 7.98 -6.39 6.93
C GLN A 411 8.18 -5.21 7.88
N THR A 412 7.48 -5.22 9.01
CA THR A 412 7.73 -4.28 10.11
C THR A 412 8.97 -4.73 10.90
N GLY A 413 9.48 -3.86 11.77
CA GLY A 413 10.57 -4.18 12.69
C GLY A 413 10.16 -5.18 13.77
N PHE A 414 8.84 -5.36 13.99
CA PHE A 414 8.29 -6.36 14.89
C PHE A 414 7.94 -7.69 14.18
N HIS A 415 8.06 -7.75 12.85
CA HIS A 415 7.60 -8.90 12.07
C HIS A 415 8.22 -10.21 12.55
N ASP A 416 9.54 -10.27 12.71
CA ASP A 416 10.24 -11.48 13.13
C ASP A 416 9.82 -11.92 14.54
N SER A 417 9.49 -10.98 15.42
CA SER A 417 8.96 -11.29 16.76
C SER A 417 7.59 -11.95 16.68
N PHE A 418 6.67 -11.41 15.87
CA PHE A 418 5.34 -12.02 15.68
C PHE A 418 5.38 -13.32 14.86
N ALA A 419 6.32 -13.45 13.92
CA ALA A 419 6.49 -14.64 13.08
C ALA A 419 6.90 -15.89 13.89
N LYS A 420 7.47 -15.71 15.09
CA LYS A 420 7.69 -16.81 16.06
C LYS A 420 6.37 -17.46 16.52
N HIS A 421 5.25 -16.75 16.42
CA HIS A 421 3.95 -17.17 16.97
C HIS A 421 2.90 -17.47 15.89
N THR A 422 3.12 -17.07 14.63
CA THR A 422 2.20 -17.37 13.53
C THR A 422 2.89 -17.36 12.17
N ARG A 423 2.27 -18.06 11.21
CA ARG A 423 2.56 -17.94 9.77
C ARG A 423 1.43 -17.26 9.00
N ASN A 424 0.35 -16.91 9.69
CA ASN A 424 -0.85 -16.33 9.11
C ASN A 424 -0.69 -14.81 9.01
N PHE A 425 0.00 -14.37 7.96
CA PHE A 425 0.19 -12.96 7.63
C PHE A 425 -0.66 -12.59 6.41
N ILE A 426 -1.24 -11.39 6.45
CA ILE A 426 -1.94 -10.77 5.32
C ILE A 426 -1.29 -9.43 4.96
N GLU A 427 -1.49 -9.04 3.71
CA GLU A 427 -1.11 -7.72 3.20
C GLU A 427 -2.06 -6.69 3.82
N TYR A 428 -1.50 -5.68 4.46
CA TYR A 428 -2.25 -4.52 4.95
C TYR A 428 -1.51 -3.24 4.59
N LYS A 429 -1.98 -2.55 3.54
CA LYS A 429 -1.52 -1.20 3.15
C LYS A 429 0.01 -1.14 3.07
N GLY A 430 0.64 -2.02 2.31
CA GLY A 430 2.09 -2.06 2.10
C GLY A 430 2.89 -2.79 3.18
N TYR A 431 2.25 -3.50 4.11
CA TYR A 431 2.95 -4.26 5.15
C TYR A 431 2.38 -5.67 5.38
N TRP A 432 3.25 -6.60 5.78
CA TRP A 432 2.84 -7.93 6.24
C TRP A 432 2.49 -7.92 7.73
N LEU A 433 1.21 -8.04 8.06
CA LEU A 433 0.71 -8.11 9.44
C LEU A 433 0.10 -9.46 9.78
N ALA A 434 0.24 -9.86 11.05
CA ALA A 434 -0.38 -11.07 11.56
C ALA A 434 -1.90 -10.94 11.57
N ASN A 435 -2.59 -11.84 10.86
CA ASN A 435 -4.04 -11.86 10.82
C ASN A 435 -4.62 -12.55 12.06
N CYS A 436 -3.97 -13.62 12.52
CA CYS A 436 -4.38 -14.45 13.64
C CYS A 436 -3.22 -15.34 14.13
N PHE A 437 -3.20 -15.69 15.41
CA PHE A 437 -2.17 -16.52 16.04
C PHE A 437 -2.68 -17.94 16.29
N ALA A 438 -1.99 -18.94 15.71
CA ALA A 438 -2.48 -20.33 15.68
C ALA A 438 -2.71 -20.97 17.05
N ALA A 439 -2.00 -20.52 18.09
CA ALA A 439 -2.14 -21.06 19.44
C ALA A 439 -3.41 -20.59 20.16
N ALA A 440 -3.88 -19.37 19.88
CA ALA A 440 -5.00 -18.74 20.56
C ALA A 440 -6.26 -18.70 19.66
N GLY A 441 -6.09 -18.35 18.39
CA GLY A 441 -7.20 -18.02 17.51
C GLY A 441 -7.89 -16.70 17.90
N PRO A 442 -8.74 -16.14 17.03
CA PRO A 442 -9.27 -14.79 17.22
C PRO A 442 -10.13 -14.64 18.47
N ILE A 443 -10.81 -15.71 18.90
CA ILE A 443 -11.68 -15.69 20.09
C ILE A 443 -10.87 -15.60 21.38
N GLU A 444 -9.80 -16.37 21.52
CA GLU A 444 -8.97 -16.32 22.74
C GLU A 444 -8.14 -15.03 22.81
N GLU A 445 -7.69 -14.52 21.66
CA GLU A 445 -7.05 -13.20 21.52
C GLU A 445 -8.01 -12.09 21.97
N TYR A 446 -9.26 -12.13 21.51
CA TYR A 446 -10.34 -11.23 21.94
C TYR A 446 -10.51 -11.25 23.47
N HIS A 447 -10.62 -12.44 24.08
CA HIS A 447 -10.79 -12.56 25.54
C HIS A 447 -9.58 -12.03 26.30
N ALA A 448 -8.36 -12.29 25.80
CA ALA A 448 -7.15 -11.73 26.39
C ALA A 448 -7.15 -10.19 26.37
N CYS A 449 -7.64 -9.57 25.29
CA CYS A 449 -7.76 -8.12 25.23
C CYS A 449 -8.75 -7.58 26.28
N ARG A 450 -9.88 -8.26 26.49
CA ARG A 450 -10.93 -7.82 27.42
C ARG A 450 -10.59 -8.05 28.90
N GLU A 451 -9.87 -9.13 29.19
CA GLU A 451 -9.70 -9.65 30.56
C GLU A 451 -8.26 -9.53 31.09
N LYS A 452 -7.26 -9.37 30.20
CA LYS A 452 -5.83 -9.40 30.51
C LYS A 452 -5.07 -8.30 29.76
N ALA A 453 -4.14 -8.67 28.88
CA ALA A 453 -3.45 -7.76 28.00
C ALA A 453 -3.13 -8.45 26.67
N VAL A 454 -3.03 -7.67 25.61
CA VAL A 454 -2.57 -8.09 24.29
C VAL A 454 -1.48 -7.17 23.77
N ILE A 455 -0.62 -7.70 22.90
CA ILE A 455 0.34 -6.94 22.09
C ILE A 455 0.00 -7.13 20.60
N MET A 456 -0.09 -6.03 19.84
CA MET A 456 -0.44 -6.06 18.41
C MET A 456 0.44 -5.09 17.62
N ASP A 457 0.78 -5.44 16.38
CA ASP A 457 1.57 -4.60 15.49
C ASP A 457 0.68 -3.58 14.77
N LEU A 458 0.92 -2.29 15.03
CA LEU A 458 0.24 -1.17 14.35
C LEU A 458 1.23 -0.30 13.57
N SER A 459 2.46 -0.80 13.34
CA SER A 459 3.50 -0.10 12.57
C SER A 459 3.05 0.44 11.22
N PRO A 460 2.10 -0.21 10.50
CA PRO A 460 1.59 0.32 9.23
C PRO A 460 0.77 1.60 9.32
N LEU A 461 0.34 2.05 10.51
CA LEU A 461 -0.27 3.39 10.63
C LEU A 461 0.73 4.45 10.16
N ARG A 462 0.29 5.35 9.29
CA ARG A 462 1.16 6.30 8.60
C ARG A 462 1.52 7.45 9.50
N LYS A 463 2.82 7.66 9.76
CA LYS A 463 3.32 8.78 10.57
C LYS A 463 3.92 9.86 9.68
N PHE A 464 3.55 11.09 9.96
CA PHE A 464 4.10 12.28 9.31
C PHE A 464 4.51 13.31 10.36
N GLU A 465 5.78 13.71 10.37
CA GLU A 465 6.28 14.83 11.16
C GLU A 465 5.92 16.14 10.47
N ILE A 466 5.29 17.06 11.21
CA ILE A 466 4.86 18.38 10.74
C ILE A 466 5.64 19.42 11.54
N THR A 467 6.65 20.01 10.92
CA THR A 467 7.63 20.88 11.58
C THR A 467 7.74 22.24 10.92
N GLY A 468 7.79 23.30 11.73
CA GLY A 468 8.06 24.65 11.28
C GLY A 468 7.20 25.69 11.98
N PRO A 469 7.55 26.98 11.86
CA PRO A 469 6.84 28.06 12.54
C PRO A 469 5.35 28.13 12.20
N ASP A 470 4.94 27.61 11.03
CA ASP A 470 3.53 27.58 10.59
C ASP A 470 2.85 26.21 10.78
N ALA A 471 3.48 25.27 11.51
CA ALA A 471 2.93 23.92 11.72
C ALA A 471 1.56 23.92 12.40
N GLU A 472 1.37 24.74 13.46
CA GLU A 472 0.06 24.87 14.13
C GLU A 472 -0.99 25.43 13.15
N ALA A 473 -0.62 26.36 12.27
CA ALA A 473 -1.53 26.95 11.29
C ALA A 473 -1.98 25.92 10.25
N LEU A 474 -1.05 25.10 9.72
CA LEU A 474 -1.38 24.00 8.82
C LEU A 474 -2.32 23.00 9.51
N CYS A 475 -1.96 22.51 10.69
CA CYS A 475 -2.78 21.54 11.42
C CYS A 475 -4.16 22.12 11.79
N GLN A 476 -4.22 23.40 12.17
CA GLN A 476 -5.47 24.09 12.47
C GLN A 476 -6.38 24.16 11.24
N TYR A 477 -5.83 24.29 10.03
CA TYR A 477 -6.62 24.38 8.80
C TYR A 477 -6.97 23.00 8.20
N ALA A 478 -6.07 22.02 8.29
CA ALA A 478 -6.24 20.71 7.66
C ALA A 478 -7.17 19.76 8.44
N PHE A 479 -7.14 19.82 9.77
CA PHE A 479 -7.87 18.89 10.63
C PHE A 479 -9.18 19.49 11.15
N THR A 480 -10.19 18.68 11.45
CA THR A 480 -11.48 19.17 11.96
C THR A 480 -11.39 19.68 13.41
N ARG A 481 -10.50 19.11 14.24
CA ARG A 481 -10.28 19.53 15.65
C ARG A 481 -9.57 20.88 15.79
N ASN A 482 -9.69 21.49 16.97
CA ASN A 482 -9.05 22.76 17.30
C ASN A 482 -7.64 22.54 17.89
N MET A 483 -6.62 22.68 17.06
CA MET A 483 -5.22 22.46 17.41
C MET A 483 -4.65 23.53 18.34
N LYS A 484 -5.19 24.75 18.33
CA LYS A 484 -4.80 25.82 19.27
C LYS A 484 -5.10 25.48 20.73
N THR A 485 -6.02 24.56 20.97
CA THR A 485 -6.39 24.10 22.33
C THR A 485 -5.64 22.85 22.77
N LEU A 486 -4.89 22.21 21.87
CA LEU A 486 -4.09 21.03 22.18
C LEU A 486 -2.82 21.46 22.90
N ALA A 487 -2.61 21.03 24.14
CA ALA A 487 -1.39 21.31 24.88
C ALA A 487 -0.20 20.48 24.37
N ILE A 488 1.02 20.96 24.57
CA ILE A 488 2.24 20.16 24.33
C ILE A 488 2.18 18.90 25.20
N GLY A 489 2.57 17.75 24.64
CA GLY A 489 2.38 16.42 25.25
C GLY A 489 0.97 15.85 25.08
N GLY A 490 0.08 16.58 24.41
CA GLY A 490 -1.29 16.15 24.12
C GLY A 490 -1.41 15.39 22.80
N VAL A 491 -2.40 14.50 22.75
CA VAL A 491 -2.86 13.81 21.55
C VAL A 491 -4.33 14.16 21.32
N VAL A 492 -4.77 14.25 20.06
CA VAL A 492 -6.19 14.39 19.75
C VAL A 492 -6.57 13.53 18.56
N TYR A 493 -7.71 12.83 18.67
CA TYR A 493 -8.34 12.15 17.54
C TYR A 493 -9.18 13.15 16.71
N THR A 494 -8.97 13.14 15.39
CA THR A 494 -9.55 14.10 14.44
C THR A 494 -9.82 13.44 13.08
N ALA A 495 -10.70 14.05 12.30
CA ALA A 495 -10.87 13.74 10.88
C ALA A 495 -10.05 14.71 10.02
N MET A 496 -9.72 14.26 8.81
CA MET A 496 -9.23 15.05 7.68
C MET A 496 -10.26 14.96 6.54
N CYS A 497 -10.67 16.09 5.97
CA CYS A 497 -11.73 16.15 4.96
C CYS A 497 -11.26 16.85 3.69
N TYR A 498 -11.95 16.59 2.58
CA TYR A 498 -11.93 17.42 1.37
C TYR A 498 -12.83 18.66 1.52
N GLU A 499 -12.73 19.62 0.60
CA GLU A 499 -13.59 20.82 0.60
C GLU A 499 -15.09 20.51 0.52
N HIS A 500 -15.49 19.36 -0.06
CA HIS A 500 -16.89 18.93 -0.10
C HIS A 500 -17.38 18.23 1.18
N GLY A 501 -16.52 18.15 2.21
CA GLY A 501 -16.82 17.63 3.55
C GLY A 501 -16.69 16.11 3.70
N GLY A 502 -16.42 15.39 2.62
CA GLY A 502 -16.11 13.96 2.66
C GLY A 502 -14.75 13.68 3.30
N MET A 503 -14.62 12.54 3.97
CA MET A 503 -13.42 12.18 4.73
C MET A 503 -12.31 11.65 3.82
N ILE A 504 -11.12 12.22 3.97
CA ILE A 504 -9.87 11.70 3.39
C ILE A 504 -9.37 10.57 4.26
N ASP A 505 -9.27 10.84 5.57
CA ASP A 505 -8.69 9.94 6.56
C ASP A 505 -9.16 10.35 7.97
N ASP A 506 -8.90 9.48 8.94
CA ASP A 506 -9.06 9.73 10.37
C ASP A 506 -7.84 9.24 11.14
N GLY A 507 -7.62 9.78 12.35
CA GLY A 507 -6.39 9.47 13.06
C GLY A 507 -6.08 10.41 14.21
N THR A 508 -4.84 10.39 14.66
CA THR A 508 -4.39 11.13 15.84
C THR A 508 -3.31 12.15 15.50
N VAL A 509 -3.42 13.34 16.11
CA VAL A 509 -2.40 14.39 16.06
C VAL A 509 -1.74 14.50 17.41
N PHE A 510 -0.42 14.35 17.43
CA PHE A 510 0.44 14.55 18.61
C PHE A 510 1.02 15.97 18.56
N ARG A 511 0.98 16.70 19.67
CA ARG A 511 1.69 17.98 19.82
C ARG A 511 3.01 17.75 20.56
N LEU A 512 4.08 17.59 19.80
CA LEU A 512 5.44 17.31 20.29
C LEU A 512 6.10 18.55 20.89
N GLY A 513 5.79 19.72 20.33
CA GLY A 513 6.33 20.99 20.79
C GLY A 513 5.45 22.17 20.38
N LYS A 514 6.01 23.37 20.43
CA LYS A 514 5.32 24.57 19.97
C LYS A 514 5.04 24.51 18.47
N ASP A 515 6.08 24.15 17.70
CA ASP A 515 6.16 24.23 16.24
C ASP A 515 6.35 22.82 15.61
N ASN A 516 6.05 21.76 16.39
CA ASN A 516 6.28 20.36 16.04
C ASN A 516 5.05 19.52 16.37
N PHE A 517 4.46 18.92 15.33
CA PHE A 517 3.31 18.03 15.42
C PHE A 517 3.61 16.72 14.70
N ARG A 518 2.87 15.66 15.03
CA ARG A 518 2.89 14.40 14.27
C ARG A 518 1.48 13.96 13.96
N TRP A 519 1.20 13.69 12.69
CA TRP A 519 -0.04 13.06 12.25
C TRP A 519 0.17 11.56 12.15
N ILE A 520 -0.76 10.79 12.71
CA ILE A 520 -0.83 9.33 12.58
C ILE A 520 -2.20 8.96 12.01
N GLY A 521 -2.22 8.60 10.73
CA GLY A 521 -3.44 8.26 9.97
C GLY A 521 -3.38 6.86 9.34
N GLY A 522 -4.42 6.51 8.58
CA GLY A 522 -4.55 5.21 7.92
C GLY A 522 -3.98 5.15 6.51
N ASP A 523 -3.73 6.29 5.85
CA ASP A 523 -3.36 6.33 4.43
C ASP A 523 -2.16 7.25 4.12
N ASP A 524 -1.36 6.87 3.11
CA ASP A 524 -0.19 7.64 2.67
C ASP A 524 -0.60 9.00 2.07
N TYR A 525 -1.78 9.06 1.43
CA TYR A 525 -2.26 10.27 0.77
C TYR A 525 -2.50 11.42 1.76
N GLY A 526 -2.74 11.13 3.05
CA GLY A 526 -2.86 12.17 4.08
C GLY A 526 -1.60 13.05 4.19
N GLY A 527 -0.41 12.49 3.95
CA GLY A 527 0.85 13.24 3.90
C GLY A 527 0.96 14.14 2.66
N GLU A 528 0.59 13.62 1.49
CA GLU A 528 0.56 14.40 0.24
C GLU A 528 -0.41 15.58 0.34
N TRP A 529 -1.62 15.32 0.83
CA TRP A 529 -2.64 16.35 1.02
C TRP A 529 -2.16 17.49 1.94
N LEU A 530 -1.48 17.16 3.05
CA LEU A 530 -0.90 18.16 3.94
C LEU A 530 0.20 18.99 3.27
N ARG A 531 1.01 18.38 2.40
CA ARG A 531 2.02 19.09 1.59
C ARG A 531 1.38 20.04 0.58
N GLU A 532 0.38 19.56 -0.15
CA GLU A 532 -0.38 20.36 -1.13
C GLU A 532 -1.04 21.58 -0.45
N LEU A 533 -1.62 21.39 0.73
CA LEU A 533 -2.19 22.48 1.52
C LEU A 533 -1.13 23.48 2.00
N ALA A 534 0.02 22.99 2.48
CA ALA A 534 1.12 23.86 2.90
C ALA A 534 1.61 24.75 1.76
N GLU A 535 1.78 24.18 0.56
CA GLU A 535 2.18 24.90 -0.65
C GLU A 535 1.12 25.91 -1.08
N LYS A 536 -0.15 25.48 -1.20
CA LYS A 536 -1.29 26.32 -1.59
C LYS A 536 -1.45 27.55 -0.69
N LEU A 537 -1.12 27.40 0.60
CA LEU A 537 -1.21 28.47 1.60
C LEU A 537 0.10 29.26 1.78
N GLY A 538 1.20 28.86 1.12
CA GLY A 538 2.50 29.50 1.25
C GLY A 538 3.09 29.42 2.67
N LEU A 539 2.81 28.35 3.41
CA LEU A 539 3.22 28.18 4.80
C LEU A 539 4.68 27.71 4.92
N LYS A 540 5.38 28.19 5.93
CA LYS A 540 6.73 27.73 6.30
C LYS A 540 6.63 26.51 7.22
N VAL A 541 6.34 25.38 6.61
CA VAL A 541 6.19 24.08 7.28
C VAL A 541 6.70 22.96 6.38
N LEU A 542 7.33 21.96 6.97
CA LEU A 542 7.70 20.70 6.32
C LEU A 542 6.80 19.59 6.83
N VAL A 543 6.29 18.76 5.92
CA VAL A 543 5.49 17.57 6.23
C VAL A 543 6.22 16.36 5.66
N ARG A 544 6.79 15.54 6.54
CA ARG A 544 7.75 14.50 6.18
C ARG A 544 7.35 13.14 6.75
N SER A 545 7.42 12.10 5.93
CA SER A 545 7.07 10.75 6.33
C SER A 545 8.06 10.19 7.36
N SER A 546 7.54 9.50 8.38
CA SER A 546 8.32 8.88 9.46
C SER A 546 7.90 7.44 9.76
N THR A 547 6.95 6.88 9.00
CA THR A 547 6.44 5.51 9.17
C THR A 547 7.56 4.47 9.26
N ASP A 548 8.54 4.54 8.37
CA ASP A 548 9.65 3.58 8.28
C ASP A 548 10.71 3.75 9.37
N GLN A 549 10.63 4.84 10.12
CA GLN A 549 11.56 5.18 11.19
C GLN A 549 10.91 5.07 12.58
N LEU A 550 9.59 4.87 12.63
CA LEU A 550 8.81 4.84 13.86
C LEU A 550 7.74 3.75 13.81
N HIS A 551 8.17 2.52 14.09
CA HIS A 551 7.28 1.38 14.22
C HIS A 551 6.59 1.37 15.58
N ASN A 552 5.42 0.75 15.67
CA ASN A 552 4.67 0.72 16.92
C ASN A 552 3.90 -0.56 17.16
N VAL A 553 3.87 -0.95 18.43
CA VAL A 553 2.97 -1.96 18.96
C VAL A 553 1.98 -1.31 19.91
N ALA A 554 0.75 -1.81 19.94
CA ALA A 554 -0.21 -1.46 20.97
C ALA A 554 -0.29 -2.55 22.03
N VAL A 555 -0.18 -2.15 23.30
CA VAL A 555 -0.33 -3.00 24.47
C VAL A 555 -1.63 -2.61 25.16
N GLN A 556 -2.68 -3.42 25.01
CA GLN A 556 -4.05 -3.05 25.42
C GLN A 556 -4.70 -4.15 26.26
N GLY A 557 -5.62 -3.75 27.13
CA GLY A 557 -6.29 -4.57 28.12
C GLY A 557 -6.05 -4.06 29.55
N PRO A 558 -6.87 -4.50 30.53
CA PRO A 558 -6.81 -4.03 31.91
C PRO A 558 -5.44 -4.18 32.59
N GLU A 559 -4.63 -5.16 32.19
CA GLU A 559 -3.31 -5.44 32.77
C GLU A 559 -2.16 -4.64 32.11
N SER A 560 -2.43 -3.91 31.02
CA SER A 560 -1.41 -3.19 30.23
C SER A 560 -0.64 -2.16 31.06
N ARG A 561 -1.30 -1.49 32.00
CA ARG A 561 -0.70 -0.48 32.89
C ARG A 561 0.37 -1.08 33.79
N ASP A 562 0.02 -2.13 34.53
CA ASP A 562 0.92 -2.70 35.53
C ASP A 562 2.09 -3.45 34.89
N LEU A 563 1.89 -3.99 33.69
CA LEU A 563 2.95 -4.50 32.83
C LEU A 563 3.93 -3.38 32.44
N LEU A 564 3.47 -2.34 31.76
CA LEU A 564 4.35 -1.32 31.18
C LEU A 564 5.03 -0.44 32.24
N ARG A 565 4.39 -0.26 33.40
CA ARG A 565 4.97 0.39 34.58
C ARG A 565 6.33 -0.20 34.96
N LYS A 566 6.51 -1.52 34.86
CA LYS A 566 7.74 -2.21 35.30
C LYS A 566 8.95 -1.92 34.40
N ILE A 567 8.70 -1.58 33.14
CA ILE A 567 9.75 -1.44 32.13
C ILE A 567 9.94 0.00 31.67
N THR A 568 9.09 0.92 32.09
CA THR A 568 9.11 2.31 31.63
C THR A 568 9.86 3.22 32.59
N TRP A 569 10.91 3.86 32.10
CA TRP A 569 11.58 4.98 32.76
C TRP A 569 11.36 6.26 31.95
N THR A 570 11.14 7.39 32.63
CA THR A 570 10.97 8.72 32.01
C THR A 570 11.99 9.69 32.57
N ALA A 571 12.46 10.63 31.74
CA ALA A 571 13.38 11.66 32.20
C ALA A 571 12.68 12.60 33.22
N PRO A 572 13.40 13.18 34.21
CA PRO A 572 12.79 14.01 35.27
C PRO A 572 12.01 15.25 34.81
N HIS A 573 12.20 15.68 33.56
CA HIS A 573 11.49 16.82 32.96
C HIS A 573 10.25 16.40 32.15
N ASN A 574 10.00 15.10 32.02
CA ASN A 574 8.82 14.53 31.37
C ASN A 574 7.85 13.96 32.43
N PRO A 575 6.54 13.84 32.12
CA PRO A 575 5.60 13.17 33.00
C PRO A 575 6.02 11.74 33.31
N GLU A 576 5.91 11.35 34.58
CA GLU A 576 6.08 9.95 35.00
C GLU A 576 4.97 9.07 34.40
N PHE A 577 5.22 7.76 34.33
CA PHE A 577 4.27 6.79 33.78
C PHE A 577 2.86 6.92 34.39
N ASP A 578 2.76 7.08 35.71
CA ASP A 578 1.48 7.23 36.44
C ASP A 578 0.75 8.54 36.23
N GLN A 579 1.48 9.55 35.76
CA GLN A 579 0.94 10.88 35.52
C GLN A 579 0.41 11.01 34.08
N LEU A 580 0.56 9.96 33.26
CA LEU A 580 0.16 9.96 31.87
C LEU A 580 -1.36 9.77 31.74
N ASP A 581 -2.09 10.88 31.60
CA ASP A 581 -3.54 10.88 31.36
C ASP A 581 -3.92 10.32 29.97
N TRP A 582 -5.19 9.96 29.80
CA TRP A 582 -5.73 9.52 28.52
C TRP A 582 -5.51 10.59 27.43
N PHE A 583 -5.11 10.17 26.21
CA PHE A 583 -4.72 11.09 25.13
C PHE A 583 -3.52 11.99 25.47
N ARG A 584 -2.55 11.47 26.24
CA ARG A 584 -1.22 12.06 26.45
C ARG A 584 -0.13 11.09 26.00
N PHE A 585 1.05 11.61 25.72
CA PHE A 585 2.24 10.81 25.45
C PHE A 585 3.46 11.34 26.22
N THR A 586 4.48 10.50 26.38
CA THR A 586 5.75 10.85 27.01
C THR A 586 6.92 10.11 26.33
N PRO A 587 8.06 10.78 26.06
CA PRO A 587 9.29 10.10 25.73
C PRO A 587 9.80 9.27 26.92
N ALA A 588 10.17 8.02 26.65
CA ALA A 588 10.53 7.04 27.65
C ALA A 588 11.76 6.20 27.23
N ARG A 589 12.28 5.43 28.17
CA ARG A 589 13.37 4.45 27.97
C ARG A 589 13.09 3.17 28.74
N LEU A 590 13.64 2.05 28.26
CA LEU A 590 13.56 0.78 28.97
C LEU A 590 14.34 0.82 30.29
N HIS A 591 13.64 0.57 31.40
CA HIS A 591 14.16 0.39 32.76
C HIS A 591 14.89 1.57 33.42
N ASN A 592 15.76 2.31 32.70
CA ASN A 592 16.60 3.37 33.25
C ASN A 592 17.01 4.42 32.18
N GLU A 593 17.79 5.42 32.60
CA GLU A 593 18.22 6.55 31.77
C GLU A 593 19.08 6.19 30.55
N SER A 594 19.79 5.05 30.59
CA SER A 594 20.64 4.57 29.51
C SER A 594 19.95 3.51 28.64
N GLY A 595 18.71 3.14 28.98
CA GLY A 595 17.96 2.13 28.25
C GLY A 595 17.48 2.59 26.88
N THR A 596 17.00 1.62 26.11
CA THR A 596 16.53 1.80 24.74
C THR A 596 15.35 2.77 24.67
N PRO A 597 15.42 3.81 23.83
CA PRO A 597 14.41 4.87 23.79
C PRO A 597 13.14 4.44 23.03
N PHE A 598 12.00 4.92 23.52
CA PHE A 598 10.70 4.77 22.86
C PHE A 598 9.78 5.94 23.22
N VAL A 599 8.68 6.10 22.50
CA VAL A 599 7.59 7.01 22.85
C VAL A 599 6.40 6.19 23.34
N LEU A 600 5.89 6.54 24.52
CA LEU A 600 4.72 5.92 25.10
C LEU A 600 3.52 6.86 24.95
N SER A 601 2.45 6.39 24.32
CA SER A 601 1.18 7.11 24.20
C SER A 601 0.07 6.37 24.91
N ARG A 602 -0.76 7.05 25.72
CA ARG A 602 -1.97 6.46 26.30
C ARG A 602 -3.16 6.64 25.34
N THR A 603 -3.07 5.92 24.22
CA THR A 603 -4.06 5.85 23.13
C THR A 603 -4.36 4.40 22.79
N GLY A 604 -5.45 4.17 22.04
CA GLY A 604 -5.77 2.83 21.58
C GLY A 604 -7.02 2.69 20.73
N TYR A 605 -7.18 1.51 20.12
CA TYR A 605 -8.19 1.20 19.11
C TYR A 605 -9.00 -0.07 19.44
N THR A 606 -8.98 -0.54 20.70
CA THR A 606 -9.74 -1.74 21.14
C THR A 606 -10.94 -1.42 22.05
N GLY A 607 -11.05 -0.18 22.52
CA GLY A 607 -12.02 0.19 23.56
C GLY A 607 -11.62 -0.24 24.99
N GLU A 608 -10.41 -0.72 25.21
CA GLU A 608 -9.85 -1.00 26.54
C GLU A 608 -8.83 0.05 26.99
N LEU A 609 -8.42 -0.01 28.27
CA LEU A 609 -7.21 0.63 28.75
C LEU A 609 -6.02 0.14 27.92
N GLY A 610 -5.10 1.03 27.56
CA GLY A 610 -3.92 0.61 26.81
C GLY A 610 -3.00 1.75 26.43
N TYR A 611 -1.88 1.34 25.84
CA TYR A 611 -0.83 2.23 25.40
C TYR A 611 -0.30 1.81 24.03
N GLU A 612 0.25 2.77 23.29
CA GLU A 612 1.04 2.53 22.09
C GLU A 612 2.50 2.83 22.39
N VAL A 613 3.36 1.89 22.02
CA VAL A 613 4.82 1.96 22.19
C VAL A 613 5.45 2.12 20.82
N MET A 614 6.08 3.26 20.58
CA MET A 614 6.69 3.64 19.31
C MET A 614 8.21 3.67 19.44
N CYS A 615 8.94 2.98 18.55
CA CYS A 615 10.40 2.96 18.55
C CYS A 615 10.96 2.84 17.13
N HIS A 616 12.27 3.05 16.99
CA HIS A 616 12.96 2.83 15.72
C HIS A 616 12.94 1.33 15.36
N PRO A 617 12.87 0.94 14.07
CA PRO A 617 12.86 -0.47 13.64
C PRO A 617 13.98 -1.32 14.26
N LYS A 618 15.19 -0.76 14.38
CA LYS A 618 16.36 -1.43 14.98
C LYS A 618 16.14 -1.87 16.44
N ASP A 619 15.29 -1.15 17.17
CA ASP A 619 15.03 -1.34 18.60
C ASP A 619 13.78 -2.22 18.84
N CYS A 620 13.03 -2.54 17.79
CA CYS A 620 11.78 -3.30 17.88
C CYS A 620 11.95 -4.68 18.54
N PRO A 621 12.98 -5.49 18.23
CA PRO A 621 13.16 -6.79 18.89
C PRO A 621 13.33 -6.65 20.41
N GLU A 622 14.18 -5.73 20.87
CA GLU A 622 14.44 -5.51 22.30
C GLU A 622 13.19 -4.99 23.03
N ILE A 623 12.49 -4.03 22.43
CA ILE A 623 11.24 -3.49 22.99
C ILE A 623 10.17 -4.57 23.09
N PHE A 624 10.03 -5.41 22.05
CA PHE A 624 9.08 -6.52 22.05
C PHE A 624 9.40 -7.51 23.16
N ASP A 625 10.66 -7.94 23.26
CA ASP A 625 11.09 -8.93 24.25
C ASP A 625 10.89 -8.40 25.68
N ALA A 626 11.19 -7.12 25.94
CA ALA A 626 10.95 -6.50 27.24
C ALA A 626 9.44 -6.45 27.62
N ILE A 627 8.57 -6.09 26.67
CA ILE A 627 7.11 -6.13 26.88
C ILE A 627 6.63 -7.56 27.09
N TRP A 628 7.14 -8.49 26.30
CA TRP A 628 6.74 -9.90 26.31
C TRP A 628 7.11 -10.58 27.63
N GLU A 629 8.34 -10.38 28.11
CA GLU A 629 8.83 -10.89 29.40
C GLU A 629 8.04 -10.31 30.56
N ALA A 630 7.88 -8.98 30.61
CA ALA A 630 7.09 -8.31 31.65
C ALA A 630 5.63 -8.77 31.63
N GLY A 631 5.10 -9.14 30.46
CA GLY A 631 3.73 -9.54 30.25
C GLY A 631 3.39 -10.99 30.60
N GLN A 632 4.38 -11.86 30.82
CA GLN A 632 4.11 -13.27 31.17
C GLN A 632 3.26 -13.40 32.44
N ASP A 633 3.60 -12.63 33.48
CA ASP A 633 2.86 -12.61 34.75
C ASP A 633 1.47 -11.96 34.64
N HIS A 634 1.20 -11.26 33.54
CA HIS A 634 -0.05 -10.54 33.27
C HIS A 634 -0.95 -11.26 32.26
N GLY A 635 -0.54 -12.44 31.76
CA GLY A 635 -1.29 -13.20 30.77
C GLY A 635 -1.32 -12.54 29.38
N LEU A 636 -0.25 -11.81 29.03
CA LEU A 636 -0.11 -11.16 27.73
C LEU A 636 -0.21 -12.17 26.58
N LYS A 637 -0.96 -11.84 25.53
CA LYS A 637 -1.02 -12.61 24.28
C LYS A 637 -0.81 -11.73 23.05
N PRO A 638 -0.28 -12.28 21.95
CA PRO A 638 -0.27 -11.56 20.68
C PRO A 638 -1.70 -11.54 20.12
N MET A 639 -2.10 -10.44 19.49
CA MET A 639 -3.43 -10.29 18.88
C MET A 639 -3.31 -9.86 17.41
N GLY A 640 -4.04 -10.56 16.53
CA GLY A 640 -4.07 -10.31 15.10
C GLY A 640 -5.25 -9.43 14.66
N LEU A 641 -5.30 -9.16 13.35
CA LEU A 641 -6.31 -8.28 12.74
C LEU A 641 -7.75 -8.81 12.89
N GLU A 642 -7.98 -10.13 12.87
CA GLU A 642 -9.32 -10.71 13.05
C GLU A 642 -9.93 -10.36 14.42
N ALA A 643 -9.15 -10.54 15.49
CA ALA A 643 -9.60 -10.18 16.84
C ALA A 643 -9.67 -8.66 17.04
N LEU A 644 -8.78 -7.90 16.40
CA LEU A 644 -8.84 -6.43 16.41
C LEU A 644 -10.15 -5.90 15.80
N ASP A 645 -10.58 -6.47 14.68
CA ASP A 645 -11.84 -6.09 14.03
C ASP A 645 -13.05 -6.36 14.95
N MET A 646 -13.03 -7.47 15.70
CA MET A 646 -14.08 -7.74 16.68
C MET A 646 -14.12 -6.68 17.78
N VAL A 647 -12.97 -6.42 18.43
CA VAL A 647 -12.96 -5.50 19.59
C VAL A 647 -13.27 -4.05 19.20
N ARG A 648 -12.88 -3.63 17.99
CA ARG A 648 -13.14 -2.28 17.48
C ARG A 648 -14.61 -2.09 17.09
N VAL A 649 -15.26 -3.09 16.49
CA VAL A 649 -16.70 -3.03 16.16
C VAL A 649 -17.54 -2.97 17.43
N GLU A 650 -17.23 -3.79 18.44
CA GLU A 650 -17.90 -3.70 19.74
C GLU A 650 -17.76 -2.32 20.39
N ALA A 651 -16.58 -1.71 20.23
CA ALA A 651 -16.29 -0.37 20.72
C ALA A 651 -16.88 0.74 19.82
N GLY A 652 -17.53 0.44 18.69
CA GLY A 652 -18.05 1.44 17.77
C GLY A 652 -16.98 2.34 17.18
N LEU A 653 -15.79 1.78 16.92
CA LEU A 653 -14.67 2.47 16.27
C LEU A 653 -14.72 2.22 14.76
N ILE A 654 -14.63 3.30 13.99
CA ILE A 654 -14.79 3.28 12.54
C ILE A 654 -13.52 2.90 11.79
N PHE A 655 -13.69 2.32 10.61
CA PHE A 655 -12.60 1.87 9.75
C PHE A 655 -12.78 2.36 8.30
N ALA A 656 -11.70 2.88 7.71
CA ALA A 656 -11.69 3.40 6.34
C ALA A 656 -12.07 2.32 5.32
N GLY A 657 -12.87 2.67 4.32
CA GLY A 657 -13.37 1.75 3.31
C GLY A 657 -14.58 0.91 3.75
N TYR A 658 -14.89 0.89 5.05
CA TYR A 658 -16.06 0.20 5.61
C TYR A 658 -17.09 1.20 6.13
N ASP A 659 -16.69 1.98 7.13
CA ASP A 659 -17.59 2.90 7.84
C ASP A 659 -17.53 4.32 7.27
N PHE A 660 -16.46 4.66 6.54
CA PHE A 660 -16.33 5.93 5.82
C PHE A 660 -15.51 5.80 4.53
N SER A 661 -15.69 6.79 3.66
CA SER A 661 -14.96 7.01 2.41
C SER A 661 -14.96 8.50 2.09
N ASP A 662 -14.39 8.88 0.94
CA ASP A 662 -14.47 10.23 0.39
C ASP A 662 -15.91 10.73 0.17
N GLN A 663 -16.92 9.86 0.14
CA GLN A 663 -18.33 10.29 0.03
C GLN A 663 -19.00 10.52 1.40
N THR A 664 -18.38 10.04 2.47
CA THR A 664 -18.95 10.04 3.82
C THR A 664 -18.36 11.18 4.64
N ASP A 665 -19.18 11.96 5.34
CA ASP A 665 -18.68 12.98 6.27
C ASP A 665 -18.55 12.47 7.71
N PRO A 666 -17.82 13.18 8.60
CA PRO A 666 -17.62 12.76 9.99
C PRO A 666 -18.91 12.58 10.80
N PHE A 667 -20.02 13.24 10.45
CA PHE A 667 -21.29 13.06 11.17
C PHE A 667 -21.95 11.75 10.75
N GLU A 668 -21.98 11.47 9.44
CA GLU A 668 -22.48 10.20 8.91
C GLU A 668 -21.60 9.01 9.29
N ALA A 669 -20.30 9.22 9.50
CA ALA A 669 -19.35 8.24 10.02
C ALA A 669 -19.39 8.10 11.56
N GLY A 670 -20.29 8.77 12.27
CA GLY A 670 -20.43 8.62 13.73
C GLY A 670 -19.32 9.26 14.58
N ILE A 671 -18.34 9.93 13.97
CA ILE A 671 -17.26 10.65 14.66
C ILE A 671 -17.46 12.17 14.66
N GLY A 672 -18.70 12.65 14.57
CA GLY A 672 -19.04 14.07 14.53
C GLY A 672 -18.56 14.89 15.73
N PHE A 673 -18.18 14.24 16.83
CA PHE A 673 -17.52 14.86 17.98
C PHE A 673 -16.13 15.43 17.65
N THR A 674 -15.53 15.01 16.53
CA THR A 674 -14.26 15.56 16.01
C THR A 674 -14.45 16.90 15.30
N CYS A 675 -15.69 17.31 15.00
CA CYS A 675 -16.04 18.54 14.29
C CYS A 675 -16.65 19.60 15.23
N PRO A 676 -15.85 20.27 16.10
CA PRO A 676 -16.34 21.25 17.06
C PRO A 676 -16.66 22.61 16.40
N LEU A 677 -17.61 22.64 15.44
CA LEU A 677 -17.98 23.81 14.63
C LEU A 677 -18.33 25.08 15.42
N LYS A 678 -18.76 24.92 16.69
CA LYS A 678 -19.09 26.04 17.59
C LYS A 678 -17.88 26.62 18.31
N SER A 679 -16.92 25.77 18.74
CA SER A 679 -15.77 26.21 19.54
C SER A 679 -14.48 26.34 18.75
N LYS A 680 -14.43 25.80 17.52
CA LYS A 680 -13.43 26.13 16.52
C LYS A 680 -14.00 27.21 15.59
N THR A 681 -13.68 28.46 15.90
CA THR A 681 -14.14 29.62 15.14
C THR A 681 -13.31 29.89 13.89
N ASP A 682 -12.05 29.44 13.88
CA ASP A 682 -11.18 29.51 12.72
C ASP A 682 -11.74 28.65 11.58
N ASP A 683 -11.45 29.07 10.35
CA ASP A 683 -11.77 28.28 9.16
C ASP A 683 -10.89 27.03 9.06
N PHE A 684 -11.40 26.00 8.38
CA PHE A 684 -10.69 24.75 8.08
C PHE A 684 -11.29 24.07 6.84
N ILE A 685 -10.54 23.19 6.18
CA ILE A 685 -10.99 22.53 4.96
C ILE A 685 -12.32 21.80 5.20
N GLY A 686 -13.29 22.07 4.31
CA GLY A 686 -14.61 21.43 4.33
C GLY A 686 -15.58 22.01 5.36
N ARG A 687 -15.20 23.03 6.15
CA ARG A 687 -16.04 23.61 7.22
C ARG A 687 -17.46 23.96 6.76
N ASP A 688 -17.60 24.71 5.68
CA ASP A 688 -18.91 25.14 5.16
C ASP A 688 -19.75 23.95 4.67
N ALA A 689 -19.11 22.98 4.01
CA ALA A 689 -19.79 21.75 3.60
C ALA A 689 -20.27 20.94 4.81
N LEU A 690 -19.45 20.86 5.86
CA LEU A 690 -19.78 20.18 7.12
C LEU A 690 -20.89 20.89 7.90
N ILE A 691 -20.97 22.22 7.86
CA ILE A 691 -22.12 22.96 8.42
C ILE A 691 -23.41 22.54 7.69
N ARG A 692 -23.41 22.57 6.35
CA ARG A 692 -24.60 22.19 5.56
C ARG A 692 -25.01 20.74 5.79
N ARG A 693 -24.04 19.81 5.82
CA ARG A 693 -24.26 18.38 6.07
C ARG A 693 -24.78 18.11 7.48
N LYS A 694 -24.30 18.84 8.48
CA LYS A 694 -24.83 18.76 9.85
C LYS A 694 -26.25 19.28 9.98
N GLU A 695 -26.58 20.35 9.25
CA GLU A 695 -27.93 20.94 9.24
C GLU A 695 -28.93 20.09 8.46
N ASN A 696 -28.46 19.30 7.48
CA ASN A 696 -29.27 18.46 6.60
C ASN A 696 -28.67 17.04 6.51
N PRO A 697 -28.63 16.28 7.61
CA PRO A 697 -28.06 14.93 7.59
C PRO A 697 -28.97 14.00 6.78
N MET A 698 -28.38 13.23 5.88
CA MET A 698 -29.12 12.25 5.07
C MET A 698 -29.06 10.87 5.71
N LYS A 699 -27.89 10.47 6.22
CA LYS A 699 -27.70 9.21 6.93
C LYS A 699 -27.09 9.42 8.31
N LYS A 700 -27.13 8.37 9.13
CA LYS A 700 -26.53 8.33 10.47
C LYS A 700 -25.91 6.96 10.72
N LEU A 701 -24.72 6.94 11.33
CA LEU A 701 -24.16 5.70 11.86
C LEU A 701 -24.88 5.29 13.15
N VAL A 702 -25.33 4.04 13.21
CA VAL A 702 -26.05 3.44 14.34
C VAL A 702 -25.46 2.09 14.67
N GLY A 703 -25.64 1.66 15.93
CA GLY A 703 -25.43 0.26 16.31
C GLY A 703 -26.69 -0.55 16.04
N LEU A 704 -26.53 -1.83 15.68
CA LEU A 704 -27.62 -2.79 15.51
C LEU A 704 -27.44 -3.97 16.47
N GLU A 705 -28.54 -4.41 17.07
CA GLU A 705 -28.66 -5.74 17.66
C GLU A 705 -29.45 -6.64 16.71
N ILE A 706 -28.90 -7.79 16.36
CA ILE A 706 -29.45 -8.66 15.32
C ILE A 706 -29.94 -9.96 15.95
N ASP A 707 -31.22 -10.27 15.78
CA ASP A 707 -31.84 -11.49 16.28
C ASP A 707 -31.73 -12.61 15.24
N SER A 708 -30.50 -13.03 14.99
CA SER A 708 -30.18 -14.12 14.07
C SER A 708 -28.83 -14.73 14.39
N ASN A 709 -28.67 -16.02 14.08
CA ASN A 709 -27.37 -16.69 14.05
C ASN A 709 -26.73 -16.70 12.65
N VAL A 710 -27.43 -16.19 11.64
CA VAL A 710 -26.87 -16.02 10.29
C VAL A 710 -25.90 -14.85 10.29
N ASP A 711 -24.72 -15.05 9.69
CA ASP A 711 -23.69 -14.03 9.62
C ASP A 711 -24.13 -12.82 8.80
N VAL A 712 -23.70 -11.65 9.24
CA VAL A 712 -23.99 -10.35 8.65
C VAL A 712 -22.65 -9.70 8.31
N GLY A 713 -22.54 -9.08 7.15
CA GLY A 713 -21.30 -8.54 6.61
C GLY A 713 -21.47 -7.14 6.05
N HIS A 714 -20.33 -6.52 5.72
CA HIS A 714 -20.29 -5.23 5.04
C HIS A 714 -21.10 -5.25 3.74
N GLY A 715 -21.90 -4.21 3.52
CA GLY A 715 -22.72 -4.06 2.31
C GLY A 715 -24.09 -4.74 2.34
N ASP A 716 -24.40 -5.55 3.37
CA ASP A 716 -25.75 -6.11 3.52
C ASP A 716 -26.79 -4.97 3.62
N CYS A 717 -27.83 -5.04 2.80
CA CYS A 717 -28.87 -4.03 2.74
C CYS A 717 -29.77 -4.07 3.99
N ILE A 718 -30.20 -2.90 4.48
CA ILE A 718 -31.13 -2.78 5.62
C ILE A 718 -32.46 -2.27 5.11
N HIS A 719 -33.56 -2.89 5.53
CA HIS A 719 -34.90 -2.60 5.01
C HIS A 719 -35.94 -2.33 6.09
N ILE A 720 -36.96 -1.58 5.68
CA ILE A 720 -38.28 -1.53 6.31
C ILE A 720 -39.30 -1.88 5.21
N GLY A 721 -39.98 -3.02 5.36
CA GLY A 721 -40.81 -3.57 4.30
C GLY A 721 -39.99 -3.83 3.05
N ARG A 722 -40.40 -3.25 1.90
CA ARG A 722 -39.65 -3.41 0.65
C ARG A 722 -38.53 -2.39 0.48
N ALA A 723 -38.62 -1.22 1.11
CA ALA A 723 -37.65 -0.15 0.89
C ALA A 723 -36.32 -0.49 1.55
N GLN A 724 -35.21 -0.36 0.81
CA GLN A 724 -33.88 -0.32 1.40
C GLN A 724 -33.65 1.07 1.99
N ILE A 725 -33.31 1.11 3.27
CA ILE A 725 -33.19 2.34 4.07
C ILE A 725 -31.78 2.50 4.66
N GLY A 726 -30.86 1.59 4.36
CA GLY A 726 -29.48 1.66 4.79
C GLY A 726 -28.64 0.46 4.36
N GLU A 727 -27.45 0.38 4.94
CA GLU A 727 -26.52 -0.72 4.76
C GLU A 727 -25.74 -0.98 6.04
N VAL A 728 -25.36 -2.24 6.25
CA VAL A 728 -24.38 -2.61 7.28
C VAL A 728 -22.99 -2.18 6.82
N THR A 729 -22.24 -1.49 7.70
CA THR A 729 -20.87 -1.06 7.41
C THR A 729 -19.85 -2.02 8.01
N SER A 730 -20.03 -2.43 9.27
CA SER A 730 -19.16 -3.38 9.96
C SER A 730 -20.00 -4.30 10.84
N ALA A 731 -19.67 -5.59 10.96
CA ALA A 731 -20.49 -6.52 11.71
C ALA A 731 -19.66 -7.65 12.34
N MET A 732 -20.17 -8.21 13.43
CA MET A 732 -19.53 -9.33 14.11
C MET A 732 -20.47 -10.06 15.08
N ARG A 733 -20.05 -11.26 15.52
CA ARG A 733 -20.69 -11.99 16.62
C ARG A 733 -19.92 -11.80 17.91
N SER A 734 -20.51 -11.10 18.88
CA SER A 734 -19.86 -10.75 20.16
C SER A 734 -19.69 -11.98 21.05
N PRO A 735 -18.44 -12.40 21.39
CA PRO A 735 -18.23 -13.49 22.33
C PRO A 735 -18.74 -13.15 23.73
N LEU A 736 -18.51 -11.91 24.17
CA LEU A 736 -18.88 -11.45 25.51
C LEU A 736 -20.39 -11.23 25.64
N LEU A 737 -21.01 -10.56 24.67
CA LEU A 737 -22.45 -10.25 24.71
C LEU A 737 -23.31 -11.42 24.21
N LYS A 738 -22.71 -12.39 23.50
CA LYS A 738 -23.39 -13.53 22.86
C LYS A 738 -24.49 -13.09 21.88
N LYS A 739 -24.27 -11.95 21.20
CA LYS A 739 -25.19 -11.34 20.24
C LYS A 739 -24.49 -11.07 18.90
N ASN A 740 -25.24 -11.13 17.80
CA ASN A 740 -24.80 -10.55 16.54
C ASN A 740 -25.05 -9.05 16.59
N ILE A 741 -24.01 -8.26 16.30
CA ILE A 741 -24.05 -6.80 16.34
C ILE A 741 -23.45 -6.23 15.06
N ALA A 742 -23.84 -5.01 14.73
CA ALA A 742 -23.26 -4.30 13.59
C ALA A 742 -23.21 -2.79 13.82
N LEU A 743 -22.30 -2.13 13.13
CA LEU A 743 -22.40 -0.73 12.77
C LEU A 743 -23.11 -0.65 11.42
N ALA A 744 -24.00 0.33 11.28
CA ALA A 744 -24.81 0.50 10.10
C ALA A 744 -25.03 1.97 9.80
N ARG A 745 -25.08 2.30 8.51
CA ARG A 745 -25.41 3.64 8.04
C ARG A 745 -26.81 3.65 7.47
N ILE A 746 -27.72 4.34 8.17
CA ILE A 746 -29.16 4.29 7.93
C ILE A 746 -29.71 5.69 7.64
N ASP A 747 -30.78 5.77 6.85
CA ASP A 747 -31.56 6.99 6.66
C ASP A 747 -31.99 7.57 8.01
N VAL A 748 -31.81 8.88 8.18
CA VAL A 748 -32.09 9.57 9.45
C VAL A 748 -33.54 9.43 9.92
N ALA A 749 -34.50 9.24 9.00
CA ALA A 749 -35.91 9.04 9.34
C ALA A 749 -36.20 7.72 10.07
N HIS A 750 -35.24 6.78 10.06
CA HIS A 750 -35.37 5.45 10.65
C HIS A 750 -34.27 5.15 11.69
N ALA A 751 -33.49 6.16 12.08
CA ALA A 751 -32.32 6.01 12.95
C ALA A 751 -32.62 6.11 14.46
N ASP A 752 -33.90 6.15 14.85
CA ASP A 752 -34.32 6.24 16.24
C ASP A 752 -34.07 4.92 16.97
N VAL A 753 -33.57 5.03 18.20
CA VAL A 753 -33.30 3.88 19.07
C VAL A 753 -34.54 3.01 19.19
N GLY A 754 -34.34 1.71 18.98
CA GLY A 754 -35.38 0.72 19.09
C GLY A 754 -36.28 0.56 17.86
N THR A 755 -36.03 1.29 16.78
CA THR A 755 -36.68 1.03 15.48
C THR A 755 -36.34 -0.40 15.03
N GLU A 756 -37.37 -1.17 14.68
CA GLU A 756 -37.23 -2.51 14.11
C GLU A 756 -36.89 -2.39 12.62
N VAL A 757 -35.88 -3.14 12.17
CA VAL A 757 -35.40 -3.17 10.79
C VAL A 757 -35.07 -4.61 10.40
N GLU A 758 -34.91 -4.85 9.11
CA GLU A 758 -34.59 -6.18 8.59
C GLU A 758 -33.34 -6.15 7.72
N ILE A 759 -32.35 -6.97 8.03
CA ILE A 759 -31.14 -7.12 7.21
C ILE A 759 -31.45 -8.11 6.09
N GLY A 760 -31.25 -7.67 4.85
CA GLY A 760 -31.48 -8.46 3.67
C GLY A 760 -30.34 -9.42 3.38
N LYS A 761 -30.71 -10.63 2.98
CA LYS A 761 -29.81 -11.67 2.50
C LYS A 761 -30.36 -12.25 1.19
N LEU A 762 -29.52 -12.99 0.47
CA LEU A 762 -29.83 -13.47 -0.88
C LEU A 762 -30.00 -12.27 -1.84
N ASP A 763 -31.16 -12.11 -2.46
CA ASP A 763 -31.52 -10.93 -3.27
C ASP A 763 -31.94 -9.71 -2.43
N GLY A 764 -31.54 -9.70 -1.16
CA GLY A 764 -32.04 -8.80 -0.14
C GLY A 764 -33.40 -9.22 0.41
N HIS A 765 -34.35 -9.73 -0.39
CA HIS A 765 -35.76 -9.87 -0.02
C HIS A 765 -36.19 -11.27 0.44
N GLN A 766 -35.58 -12.33 -0.10
CA GLN A 766 -35.99 -13.70 0.17
C GLN A 766 -35.68 -14.14 1.61
N MET A 767 -34.64 -13.57 2.21
CA MET A 767 -34.28 -13.81 3.60
C MET A 767 -34.05 -12.48 4.31
N ARG A 768 -34.82 -12.26 5.37
CA ARG A 768 -34.82 -11.05 6.20
C ARG A 768 -34.45 -11.43 7.63
N LEU A 769 -33.34 -10.91 8.12
CA LEU A 769 -32.88 -11.12 9.48
C LEU A 769 -33.42 -9.98 10.36
N PRO A 770 -34.24 -10.25 11.37
CA PRO A 770 -34.73 -9.21 12.27
C PRO A 770 -33.58 -8.55 13.02
N ALA A 771 -33.60 -7.22 13.08
CA ALA A 771 -32.66 -6.43 13.85
C ALA A 771 -33.35 -5.20 14.45
N LYS A 772 -32.68 -4.57 15.40
CA LYS A 772 -33.16 -3.38 16.08
C LYS A 772 -32.04 -2.37 16.23
N ILE A 773 -32.36 -1.08 16.03
CA ILE A 773 -31.44 0.01 16.33
C ILE A 773 -31.10 -0.03 17.82
N ALA A 774 -29.83 -0.23 18.14
CA ALA A 774 -29.32 -0.35 19.50
C ALA A 774 -29.40 0.98 20.26
N GLU A 775 -29.35 0.92 21.60
CA GLU A 775 -29.37 2.13 22.44
C GLU A 775 -28.16 3.03 22.22
N THR A 776 -27.01 2.43 21.89
CA THR A 776 -25.73 3.11 21.72
C THR A 776 -25.00 2.58 20.48
N LEU A 777 -24.13 3.41 19.91
CA LEU A 777 -23.29 3.01 18.77
C LEU A 777 -22.31 1.89 19.16
N ALA A 778 -21.63 2.06 20.29
CA ALA A 778 -20.78 1.02 20.88
C ALA A 778 -21.65 0.06 21.69
N ALA A 779 -21.56 -1.23 21.41
CA ALA A 779 -22.24 -2.28 22.18
C ALA A 779 -21.51 -2.58 23.49
N TYR A 780 -20.20 -2.28 23.56
CA TYR A 780 -19.35 -2.47 24.71
C TYR A 780 -18.80 -1.14 25.24
N ASP A 781 -18.90 -0.94 26.56
CA ASP A 781 -18.46 0.28 27.27
C ASP A 781 -18.84 1.58 26.52
N PRO A 782 -20.14 1.86 26.32
CA PRO A 782 -20.58 3.01 25.53
C PRO A 782 -20.18 4.36 26.14
N LYS A 783 -19.85 4.40 27.43
CA LYS A 783 -19.39 5.60 28.15
C LYS A 783 -17.88 5.79 28.07
N LYS A 784 -17.14 4.82 27.51
CA LYS A 784 -15.67 4.81 27.44
C LYS A 784 -15.03 4.93 28.82
N GLU A 785 -15.57 4.23 29.81
CA GLU A 785 -15.03 4.18 31.16
C GLU A 785 -13.70 3.41 31.23
N LYS A 786 -13.56 2.32 30.46
CA LYS A 786 -12.36 1.46 30.47
C LYS A 786 -11.12 2.13 29.88
N PRO A 787 -11.15 2.76 28.69
CA PRO A 787 -10.00 3.51 28.19
C PRO A 787 -9.57 4.67 29.10
N ARG A 788 -10.49 5.20 29.92
CA ARG A 788 -10.27 6.31 30.85
C ARG A 788 -9.81 5.87 32.25
N SER A 789 -10.08 4.62 32.62
CA SER A 789 -9.71 4.02 33.91
C SER A 789 -8.22 3.98 34.12
#